data_AF-A0A847VDS8-F1
#
_entry.id   AF-A0A847VDS8-F1
#
_cell.length_a   1.000
_cell.length_b   1.000
_cell.length_c   1.000
_cell.angle_alpha   90.00
_cell.angle_beta   90.00
_cell.angle_gamma   90.00
#
_symmetry.space_group_name_H-M   'P 1'
#
loop_
_entity.id
_entity.type
_entity.pdbx_description
1 polymer ?
#
loop_
_entity_poly.entity_id
_entity_poly.type
_entity_poly.pdbx_seq_one_letter_code
_entity_poly.pdbx_strand_id
1 'polypeptide(L)'
;MLKKKYLFVYFSLFLLLSLSFVLPKFFAKAQSSPRSLPEVVALYFPETTFNTEDSPGTLVTYVRIRGEEGVNDYIEANIRPLKLDITDRTDHENNIFNGQRKKVNFQLMTGTCDTLPSDFREGLDGCGDEYDGIYRAEVTFPQYSATGDWRLHITSMACLNPGKNGQKDNYEWVEHPPITNEATVEDVTGPVISEWSFSPEEIDTTDIDVNVTLEITLSDDNGLSFEKDLDNSEYLEIFFYAEKDTKESKSLRFKLFEKSGNKVEGSATLKKYSASGDWRPGTDAYIADSLGNPTFFDELEPSFAFTNHATEYDIAPPVIEELSLSPTHFNTKDGPVEITATLKITDNVSGVQETVDKLGEDYVLVINSLIGESQAKFVDYQKKENNMYEVKVEIPQNATPGLWYISSIRVFDNADNMLEIRGFRDLSLTFPDLELFLINQDLSDEVVIEDDWYISEDEDYDTTKPVTITHPAMSVKFFEGTKITKKEGGSFALYRMLTKKYSLIDHSDLTSLLSSANTDLAGDLQDCNVEEKCINSQLNSSNLQGQPLHLVKMGIAGLKLEFSKPVEITIAVDEKYLGRTFIIQTFDIEKNEWVNETSCTIEMVEPESYEKGGNHEVWYEPAPFPACRFGVMHATHFSTNILGVETDETTTEKAGVPKTGLGGSYWADRYLK
;
A
#
# COMPACT_ATOMS: atom_id res chain seq x y z
N MET A 1 -6.91 71.60 -36.10
CA MET A 1 -5.92 72.32 -35.26
C MET A 1 -5.46 71.40 -34.14
N LEU A 2 -4.14 71.21 -34.07
CA LEU A 2 -3.40 70.39 -33.11
C LEU A 2 -3.91 70.60 -31.66
N LYS A 3 -4.40 69.52 -31.02
CA LYS A 3 -4.40 69.26 -29.55
C LYS A 3 -5.32 68.10 -29.09
N LYS A 4 -5.75 67.19 -29.97
CA LYS A 4 -6.58 66.02 -29.58
C LYS A 4 -6.09 64.64 -30.05
N LYS A 5 -4.81 64.50 -30.43
CA LYS A 5 -4.22 63.20 -30.81
C LYS A 5 -3.09 62.67 -29.91
N TYR A 6 -2.78 63.36 -28.80
CA TYR A 6 -1.72 62.92 -27.87
C TYR A 6 -2.21 62.50 -26.48
N LEU A 7 -3.52 62.55 -26.21
CA LEU A 7 -4.05 62.20 -24.88
C LEU A 7 -4.44 60.72 -24.74
N PHE A 8 -4.66 60.01 -25.85
CA PHE A 8 -5.01 58.58 -25.83
C PHE A 8 -3.79 57.66 -25.81
N VAL A 9 -2.60 58.16 -26.18
CA VAL A 9 -1.36 57.37 -26.15
C VAL A 9 -0.72 57.39 -24.75
N TYR A 10 -0.93 58.45 -23.96
CA TYR A 10 -0.39 58.52 -22.60
C TYR A 10 -1.22 57.77 -21.55
N PHE A 11 -2.53 57.58 -21.77
CA PHE A 11 -3.36 56.79 -20.86
C PHE A 11 -3.14 55.27 -21.03
N SER A 12 -2.80 54.83 -22.25
CA SER A 12 -2.42 53.43 -22.51
C SER A 12 -0.99 53.10 -22.07
N LEU A 13 -0.06 54.07 -22.05
CA LEU A 13 1.32 53.84 -21.59
C LEU A 13 1.46 53.88 -20.05
N PHE A 14 0.58 54.58 -19.34
CA PHE A 14 0.61 54.62 -17.87
C PHE A 14 -0.07 53.39 -17.23
N LEU A 15 -1.08 52.80 -17.90
CA LEU A 15 -1.68 51.52 -17.44
C LEU A 15 -0.74 50.33 -17.68
N LEU A 16 0.23 50.45 -18.60
CA LEU A 16 1.25 49.44 -18.90
C LEU A 16 2.55 49.60 -18.06
N LEU A 17 2.73 50.69 -17.32
CA LEU A 17 3.86 50.88 -16.40
C LEU A 17 3.49 50.80 -14.90
N SER A 18 2.19 50.79 -14.55
CA SER A 18 1.75 50.61 -13.16
C SER A 18 1.28 49.18 -12.83
N LEU A 19 1.30 48.24 -13.79
CA LEU A 19 1.10 46.80 -13.55
C LEU A 19 2.42 46.02 -13.37
N SER A 20 3.56 46.71 -13.38
CA SER A 20 4.89 46.07 -13.28
C SER A 20 5.51 46.11 -11.88
N PHE A 21 4.76 46.55 -10.85
CA PHE A 21 5.27 46.69 -9.47
C PHE A 21 4.35 46.14 -8.37
N VAL A 22 3.42 45.25 -8.71
CA VAL A 22 2.71 44.42 -7.72
C VAL A 22 2.50 43.01 -8.28
N LEU A 23 3.56 42.21 -8.30
CA LEU A 23 3.50 40.75 -8.23
C LEU A 23 4.71 40.29 -7.40
N PRO A 24 4.51 39.77 -6.18
CA PRO A 24 5.60 39.19 -5.41
C PRO A 24 5.96 37.82 -6.01
N LYS A 25 7.25 37.66 -6.34
CA LYS A 25 8.02 36.41 -6.36
C LYS A 25 7.21 35.09 -6.37
N PHE A 26 6.69 34.68 -7.52
CA PHE A 26 6.31 33.29 -7.76
C PHE A 26 6.66 32.95 -9.20
N PHE A 27 7.87 32.44 -9.40
CA PHE A 27 8.37 31.60 -10.50
C PHE A 27 9.90 31.60 -10.37
N ALA A 28 10.39 31.15 -9.21
CA ALA A 28 11.66 30.46 -9.19
C ALA A 28 11.39 29.10 -9.82
N LYS A 29 12.05 28.85 -10.95
CA LYS A 29 12.13 27.55 -11.61
C LYS A 29 12.51 26.52 -10.56
N ALA A 30 11.55 25.73 -10.07
CA ALA A 30 11.81 24.59 -9.21
C ALA A 30 12.43 23.50 -10.10
N GLN A 31 13.74 23.60 -10.26
CA GLN A 31 14.57 22.49 -10.66
C GLN A 31 14.42 21.45 -9.55
N SER A 32 13.59 20.42 -9.78
CA SER A 32 13.46 19.31 -8.84
C SER A 32 14.76 18.49 -8.91
N SER A 33 15.76 18.91 -8.12
CA SER A 33 16.64 17.93 -7.49
C SER A 33 15.76 16.94 -6.72
N PRO A 34 16.20 15.69 -6.52
CA PRO A 34 15.59 14.85 -5.49
C PRO A 34 15.61 15.67 -4.19
N ARG A 35 14.44 16.12 -3.72
CA ARG A 35 14.35 16.95 -2.52
C ARG A 35 14.77 16.08 -1.35
N SER A 36 15.78 16.54 -0.61
CA SER A 36 16.28 15.84 0.56
C SER A 36 15.21 15.87 1.64
N LEU A 37 14.85 14.68 2.14
CA LEU A 37 14.04 14.53 3.34
C LEU A 37 14.68 15.29 4.53
N PRO A 38 13.89 15.67 5.54
CA PRO A 38 14.46 16.19 6.78
C PRO A 38 15.51 15.23 7.34
N GLU A 39 16.67 15.77 7.67
CA GLU A 39 17.80 15.03 8.23
C GLU A 39 18.06 15.45 9.68
N VAL A 40 18.51 14.50 10.48
CA VAL A 40 18.98 14.78 11.83
C VAL A 40 20.41 15.31 11.74
N VAL A 41 20.59 16.60 12.04
CA VAL A 41 21.88 17.29 11.96
C VAL A 41 22.73 16.99 13.18
N ALA A 42 22.11 16.98 14.36
CA ALA A 42 22.81 16.76 15.61
C ALA A 42 21.86 16.30 16.73
N LEU A 43 22.41 15.55 17.68
CA LEU A 43 21.77 15.20 18.95
C LEU A 43 22.58 15.76 20.11
N TYR A 44 21.90 16.25 21.14
CA TYR A 44 22.53 16.75 22.34
C TYR A 44 21.80 16.31 23.61
N PHE A 45 22.56 15.67 24.50
CA PHE A 45 22.14 15.26 25.83
C PHE A 45 22.95 16.08 26.85
N PRO A 46 22.35 17.07 27.54
CA PRO A 46 23.03 17.83 28.59
C PRO A 46 23.49 16.92 29.73
N GLU A 47 22.72 15.87 30.01
CA GLU A 47 23.03 14.82 30.97
C GLU A 47 22.99 13.48 30.23
N THR A 48 24.07 12.72 30.33
CA THR A 48 24.18 11.37 29.74
C THR A 48 23.97 10.29 30.78
N THR A 49 23.63 10.65 32.02
CA THR A 49 23.43 9.72 33.12
C THR A 49 22.17 10.11 33.89
N PHE A 50 21.41 9.12 34.35
CA PHE A 50 20.28 9.29 35.26
C PHE A 50 20.27 8.14 36.27
N ASN A 51 19.45 8.24 37.32
CA ASN A 51 19.33 7.18 38.31
C ASN A 51 17.85 7.01 38.68
N THR A 52 17.35 5.79 38.59
CA THR A 52 15.96 5.44 38.90
C THR A 52 15.79 4.63 40.19
N GLU A 53 16.79 4.59 41.08
CA GLU A 53 16.78 3.72 42.28
C GLU A 53 15.78 4.21 43.33
N ASP A 54 15.84 5.50 43.68
CA ASP A 54 15.02 6.08 44.75
C ASP A 54 13.76 6.81 44.25
N SER A 55 13.71 7.16 42.96
CA SER A 55 12.60 7.90 42.33
C SER A 55 12.64 7.77 40.81
N PRO A 56 11.59 8.20 40.08
CA PRO A 56 11.69 8.37 38.63
C PRO A 56 12.85 9.28 38.24
N GLY A 57 13.58 8.91 37.20
CA GLY A 57 14.64 9.72 36.59
C GLY A 57 14.08 10.55 35.43
N THR A 58 14.61 11.74 35.19
CA THR A 58 14.20 12.58 34.06
C THR A 58 15.41 13.04 33.28
N LEU A 59 15.29 13.04 31.96
CA LEU A 59 16.30 13.57 31.06
C LEU A 59 15.69 14.56 30.08
N VAL A 60 16.45 15.61 29.80
CA VAL A 60 16.13 16.55 28.72
C VAL A 60 17.05 16.24 27.56
N THR A 61 16.50 16.16 26.34
CA THR A 61 17.29 15.93 25.14
C THR A 61 16.87 16.89 24.04
N TYR A 62 17.83 17.19 23.16
CA TYR A 62 17.67 18.12 22.06
C TYR A 62 18.08 17.45 20.75
N VAL A 63 17.30 17.69 19.71
CA VAL A 63 17.63 17.27 18.35
C VAL A 63 17.56 18.49 17.43
N ARG A 64 18.54 18.63 16.54
CA ARG A 64 18.49 19.61 15.46
C ARG A 64 18.12 18.89 14.17
N ILE A 65 17.06 19.35 13.53
CA ILE A 65 16.60 18.83 12.24
C ILE A 65 16.73 19.92 11.18
N ARG A 66 17.10 19.51 9.97
CA ARG A 66 17.11 20.38 8.79
C ARG A 66 16.42 19.68 7.62
N GLY A 67 15.52 20.36 6.92
CA GLY A 67 14.84 19.82 5.74
C GLY A 67 14.20 20.90 4.87
N GLU A 68 14.27 20.73 3.54
CA GLU A 68 13.69 21.69 2.59
C GLU A 68 12.16 21.78 2.67
N GLU A 69 11.50 20.72 3.15
CA GLU A 69 10.03 20.64 3.25
C GLU A 69 9.49 21.09 4.61
N GLY A 70 10.37 21.34 5.58
CA GLY A 70 10.04 21.66 6.95
C GLY A 70 9.42 20.49 7.71
N VAL A 71 9.70 20.41 9.01
CA VAL A 71 9.12 19.40 9.91
C VAL A 71 8.04 20.06 10.75
N ASN A 72 6.94 19.35 10.92
CA ASN A 72 5.84 19.73 11.81
C ASN A 72 6.38 20.00 13.23
N ASP A 73 5.58 20.64 14.08
CA ASP A 73 6.01 21.06 15.43
C ASP A 73 6.39 19.89 16.37
N TYR A 74 6.30 18.64 15.89
CA TYR A 74 6.44 17.41 16.65
C TYR A 74 7.24 16.33 15.90
N ILE A 75 8.20 15.72 16.59
CA ILE A 75 8.99 14.56 16.14
C ILE A 75 8.78 13.39 17.10
N GLU A 76 8.55 12.21 16.55
CA GLU A 76 8.41 10.97 17.31
C GLU A 76 9.73 10.21 17.38
N ALA A 77 10.10 9.84 18.61
CA ALA A 77 11.25 8.99 18.86
C ALA A 77 10.95 7.99 19.98
N ASN A 78 11.90 7.10 20.23
CA ASN A 78 11.87 6.20 21.36
C ASN A 78 13.24 6.00 21.98
N ILE A 79 13.31 5.79 23.29
CA ILE A 79 14.54 5.42 24.02
C ILE A 79 14.39 3.99 24.54
N ARG A 80 15.43 3.15 24.33
CA ARG A 80 15.45 1.72 24.69
C ARG A 80 16.75 1.31 25.39
N PRO A 81 16.74 0.33 26.31
CA PRO A 81 17.95 -0.17 26.97
C PRO A 81 18.81 -1.00 25.99
N LEU A 82 20.14 -0.93 26.14
CA LEU A 82 21.16 -1.55 25.27
C LEU A 82 21.71 -2.90 25.78
N LYS A 83 21.30 -3.34 26.97
CA LYS A 83 21.86 -4.53 27.63
C LYS A 83 21.70 -5.86 26.86
N LEU A 84 21.05 -5.90 25.70
CA LEU A 84 20.59 -7.14 25.07
C LEU A 84 20.79 -7.08 23.55
N ASP A 85 21.73 -7.91 23.06
CA ASP A 85 22.09 -8.05 21.65
C ASP A 85 20.90 -8.60 20.84
N ILE A 86 20.54 -7.90 19.77
CA ILE A 86 19.32 -8.11 18.94
C ILE A 86 19.47 -9.33 18.00
N THR A 87 20.62 -9.99 17.97
CA THR A 87 21.00 -10.87 16.86
C THR A 87 20.61 -12.35 16.99
N ASP A 88 19.98 -12.80 18.08
CA ASP A 88 19.76 -14.25 18.29
C ASP A 88 18.55 -14.60 19.16
N ARG A 89 17.32 -14.20 18.77
CA ARG A 89 16.13 -14.33 19.63
C ARG A 89 14.84 -14.71 18.90
N THR A 90 13.99 -15.49 19.58
CA THR A 90 12.63 -15.89 19.17
C THR A 90 11.61 -14.76 19.42
N ASP A 91 10.45 -14.80 18.77
CA ASP A 91 9.41 -13.74 18.84
C ASP A 91 9.00 -13.34 20.27
N HIS A 92 8.96 -14.30 21.22
CA HIS A 92 8.70 -14.07 22.65
C HIS A 92 9.66 -13.07 23.29
N GLU A 93 10.95 -13.13 22.97
CA GLU A 93 11.94 -12.26 23.58
C GLU A 93 11.86 -10.84 22.97
N ASN A 94 11.48 -10.68 21.71
CA ASN A 94 11.28 -9.34 21.12
C ASN A 94 10.17 -8.53 21.80
N ASN A 95 9.15 -9.19 22.36
CA ASN A 95 8.04 -8.53 23.06
C ASN A 95 8.41 -8.05 24.48
N ILE A 96 9.29 -8.77 25.20
CA ILE A 96 9.80 -8.37 26.52
C ILE A 96 10.47 -6.98 26.47
N PHE A 97 11.19 -6.66 25.40
CA PHE A 97 12.01 -5.44 25.33
C PHE A 97 11.30 -4.23 24.73
N ASN A 98 10.16 -4.44 24.06
CA ASN A 98 9.28 -3.35 23.67
C ASN A 98 8.57 -2.71 24.87
N GLY A 99 8.43 -3.41 26.00
CA GLY A 99 7.72 -2.90 27.17
C GLY A 99 8.42 -1.73 27.87
N GLN A 100 9.75 -1.77 28.04
CA GLN A 100 10.49 -0.67 28.69
C GLN A 100 10.78 0.51 27.75
N ARG A 101 10.40 0.42 26.46
CA ARG A 101 10.55 1.51 25.48
C ARG A 101 9.82 2.76 25.95
N LYS A 102 10.53 3.90 26.01
CA LYS A 102 9.88 5.20 26.30
C LYS A 102 9.67 5.96 25.01
N LYS A 103 8.41 6.29 24.70
CA LYS A 103 8.06 7.21 23.61
C LYS A 103 8.58 8.60 23.97
N VAL A 104 9.20 9.26 23.01
CA VAL A 104 9.82 10.56 23.17
C VAL A 104 9.23 11.51 22.15
N ASN A 105 8.77 12.64 22.67
CA ASN A 105 7.95 13.59 21.98
C ASN A 105 8.68 14.92 21.92
N PHE A 106 9.39 15.14 20.80
CA PHE A 106 10.19 16.34 20.60
C PHE A 106 9.33 17.47 20.07
N GLN A 107 9.45 18.66 20.64
CA GLN A 107 8.71 19.86 20.24
C GLN A 107 9.64 20.97 19.77
N LEU A 108 9.25 21.67 18.70
CA LEU A 108 10.04 22.78 18.17
C LEU A 108 10.20 23.88 19.23
N MET A 109 11.42 24.35 19.44
CA MET A 109 11.70 25.42 20.39
C MET A 109 11.38 26.80 19.82
N THR A 110 10.44 27.52 20.45
CA THR A 110 10.03 28.88 20.04
C THR A 110 10.64 30.02 20.89
N GLY A 111 11.57 29.68 21.80
CA GLY A 111 12.19 30.59 22.77
C GLY A 111 13.70 30.79 22.57
N THR A 112 14.43 31.06 23.66
CA THR A 112 15.90 31.18 23.63
C THR A 112 16.59 29.84 23.87
N CYS A 113 17.56 29.49 23.04
CA CYS A 113 18.43 28.31 23.21
C CYS A 113 19.88 28.73 23.46
N ASP A 114 20.12 29.94 23.97
CA ASP A 114 21.47 30.44 24.27
C ASP A 114 22.26 29.59 25.26
N THR A 115 21.56 28.74 26.01
CA THR A 115 22.11 27.75 26.94
C THR A 115 22.64 26.49 26.25
N LEU A 116 22.33 26.27 24.97
CA LEU A 116 22.84 25.13 24.20
C LEU A 116 24.24 25.42 23.61
N PRO A 117 25.08 24.38 23.43
CA PRO A 117 26.40 24.51 22.84
C PRO A 117 26.39 25.28 21.51
N SER A 118 27.42 26.12 21.28
CA SER A 118 27.46 27.02 20.13
C SER A 118 27.64 26.29 18.80
N ASP A 119 28.34 25.16 18.82
CA ASP A 119 28.49 24.22 17.70
C ASP A 119 27.15 23.55 17.34
N PHE A 120 26.35 23.16 18.33
CA PHE A 120 25.01 22.62 18.10
C PHE A 120 24.08 23.64 17.39
N ARG A 121 24.25 24.93 17.72
CA ARG A 121 23.46 26.05 17.18
C ARG A 121 24.06 26.72 15.95
N GLU A 122 25.18 26.24 15.43
CA GLU A 122 25.92 26.95 14.40
C GLU A 122 25.05 27.18 13.15
N GLY A 123 24.94 28.43 12.71
CA GLY A 123 24.14 28.82 11.53
C GLY A 123 22.65 29.03 11.78
N LEU A 124 22.16 28.95 13.03
CA LEU A 124 20.77 29.26 13.38
C LEU A 124 20.60 30.70 13.87
N ASP A 125 19.51 31.35 13.46
CA ASP A 125 18.97 32.53 14.14
C ASP A 125 18.08 32.06 15.29
N GLY A 126 18.51 32.31 16.54
CA GLY A 126 17.80 31.81 17.71
C GLY A 126 17.85 30.28 17.78
N CYS A 127 16.67 29.63 17.81
CA CYS A 127 16.53 28.17 17.80
C CYS A 127 16.15 27.61 16.43
N GLY A 128 16.17 28.45 15.41
CA GLY A 128 15.75 28.09 14.08
C GLY A 128 14.24 28.12 13.91
N ASP A 129 13.78 27.42 12.88
CA ASP A 129 12.39 27.33 12.45
C ASP A 129 12.07 25.88 12.04
N GLU A 130 10.88 25.65 11.49
CA GLU A 130 10.48 24.34 10.96
C GLU A 130 11.43 23.74 9.89
N TYR A 131 12.28 24.54 9.22
CA TYR A 131 13.16 24.09 8.13
C TYR A 131 14.60 23.81 8.57
N ASP A 132 15.10 24.52 9.58
CA ASP A 132 16.36 24.22 10.27
C ASP A 132 16.19 24.62 11.73
N GLY A 133 15.80 23.68 12.59
CA GLY A 133 15.27 23.96 13.92
C GLY A 133 15.73 23.01 15.00
N ILE A 134 15.74 23.50 16.25
CA ILE A 134 16.03 22.72 17.44
C ILE A 134 14.74 22.32 18.12
N TYR A 135 14.59 21.02 18.38
CA TYR A 135 13.47 20.44 19.09
C TYR A 135 13.94 19.93 20.45
N ARG A 136 13.08 20.07 21.47
CA ARG A 136 13.32 19.63 22.86
C ARG A 136 12.33 18.54 23.24
N ALA A 137 12.82 17.50 23.90
CA ALA A 137 11.98 16.55 24.63
C ALA A 137 12.43 16.45 26.10
N GLU A 138 11.47 16.13 26.96
CA GLU A 138 11.71 15.72 28.34
C GLU A 138 11.16 14.32 28.51
N VAL A 139 12.00 13.41 28.99
CA VAL A 139 11.70 11.98 29.09
C VAL A 139 11.81 11.57 30.55
N THR A 140 10.77 10.96 31.08
CA THR A 140 10.75 10.42 32.44
C THR A 140 10.82 8.90 32.38
N PHE A 141 11.77 8.36 33.11
CA PHE A 141 11.99 6.94 33.34
C PHE A 141 11.43 6.61 34.74
N PRO A 142 10.44 5.71 34.85
CA PRO A 142 9.90 5.35 36.16
C PRO A 142 10.96 4.73 37.08
N GLN A 143 10.70 4.74 38.39
CA GLN A 143 11.57 4.10 39.38
C GLN A 143 11.82 2.63 39.01
N TYR A 144 13.03 2.13 39.23
CA TYR A 144 13.48 0.76 38.89
C TYR A 144 13.51 0.39 37.40
N SER A 145 13.49 1.37 36.50
CA SER A 145 13.78 1.14 35.07
C SER A 145 15.12 0.42 34.87
N ALA A 146 15.29 -0.29 33.75
CA ALA A 146 16.52 -1.03 33.44
C ALA A 146 17.79 -0.18 33.65
N THR A 147 18.76 -0.77 34.36
CA THR A 147 20.08 -0.21 34.64
C THR A 147 21.00 -0.37 33.42
N GLY A 148 22.03 0.47 33.32
CA GLY A 148 22.99 0.46 32.22
C GLY A 148 22.59 1.36 31.06
N ASP A 149 23.16 1.09 29.88
CA ASP A 149 23.09 2.00 28.74
C ASP A 149 21.74 1.96 28.02
N TRP A 150 21.30 3.10 27.50
CA TRP A 150 20.08 3.32 26.71
C TRP A 150 20.42 4.09 25.43
N ARG A 151 19.63 3.86 24.37
CA ARG A 151 19.78 4.49 23.06
C ARG A 151 18.47 5.11 22.58
N LEU A 152 18.58 6.30 21.97
CA LEU A 152 17.50 7.00 21.29
C LEU A 152 17.40 6.53 19.83
N HIS A 153 16.19 6.32 19.37
CA HIS A 153 15.86 5.99 17.98
C HIS A 153 14.71 6.89 17.52
N ILE A 154 14.95 7.74 16.52
CA ILE A 154 13.94 8.60 15.90
C ILE A 154 13.08 7.74 14.96
N THR A 155 11.78 7.69 15.21
CA THR A 155 10.86 6.80 14.48
C THR A 155 10.11 7.50 13.38
N SER A 156 9.77 8.78 13.57
CA SER A 156 8.97 9.51 12.60
C SER A 156 9.22 11.02 12.69
N MET A 157 9.24 11.66 11.53
CA MET A 157 9.26 13.11 11.34
C MET A 157 8.20 13.43 10.29
N ALA A 158 7.15 14.15 10.69
CA ALA A 158 6.08 14.55 9.78
C ALA A 158 6.47 15.85 9.06
N CYS A 159 6.35 15.87 7.73
CA CYS A 159 6.62 17.08 6.94
C CYS A 159 5.42 18.04 6.97
N LEU A 160 5.65 19.35 6.78
CA LEU A 160 4.57 20.36 6.81
C LEU A 160 3.58 20.28 5.62
N ASN A 161 3.93 19.62 4.51
CA ASN A 161 3.04 19.45 3.35
C ASN A 161 2.46 18.03 3.30
N PRO A 162 1.19 17.84 3.73
CA PRO A 162 0.60 16.50 3.93
C PRO A 162 0.20 15.76 2.65
N GLY A 163 0.25 16.37 1.47
CA GLY A 163 -0.08 15.72 0.19
C GLY A 163 0.98 14.74 -0.33
N LYS A 164 1.94 14.36 0.51
CA LYS A 164 3.09 13.50 0.22
C LYS A 164 3.56 12.80 1.50
N ASN A 165 2.65 12.15 2.21
CA ASN A 165 3.03 11.28 3.32
C ASN A 165 3.70 10.01 2.78
N GLY A 166 4.92 10.16 2.26
CA GLY A 166 5.84 9.04 2.13
C GLY A 166 6.21 8.58 3.53
N GLN A 167 5.43 7.65 4.08
CA GLN A 167 5.78 6.93 5.29
C GLN A 167 7.09 6.19 5.01
N LYS A 168 8.22 6.72 5.49
CA LYS A 168 9.45 5.94 5.66
C LYS A 168 9.63 5.67 7.14
N ASP A 169 9.46 4.40 7.48
CA ASP A 169 9.44 3.87 8.85
C ASP A 169 10.81 3.84 9.57
N ASN A 170 11.91 4.34 9.00
CA ASN A 170 13.21 4.34 9.68
C ASN A 170 14.12 5.47 9.18
N TYR A 171 14.30 6.52 9.99
CA TYR A 171 15.42 7.43 9.80
C TYR A 171 16.70 6.77 10.31
N GLU A 172 17.82 6.92 9.60
CA GLU A 172 19.10 6.25 9.92
C GLU A 172 19.56 6.49 11.36
N TRP A 173 20.26 5.51 11.92
CA TRP A 173 20.89 5.60 13.24
C TRP A 173 21.83 6.80 13.30
N VAL A 174 21.42 7.85 14.01
CA VAL A 174 22.38 8.87 14.42
C VAL A 174 23.19 8.27 15.56
N GLU A 175 24.46 7.95 15.30
CA GLU A 175 25.37 7.50 16.34
C GLU A 175 25.47 8.58 17.43
N HIS A 176 25.07 8.23 18.65
CA HIS A 176 25.24 9.05 19.82
C HIS A 176 25.80 8.20 20.97
N PRO A 177 26.56 8.81 21.91
CA PRO A 177 26.96 8.12 23.13
C PRO A 177 25.73 7.63 23.88
N PRO A 178 25.75 6.42 24.46
CA PRO A 178 24.63 5.93 25.24
C PRO A 178 24.34 6.85 26.42
N ILE A 179 23.08 6.85 26.84
CA ILE A 179 22.66 7.45 28.10
C ILE A 179 22.64 6.31 29.14
N THR A 180 23.24 6.49 30.30
CA THR A 180 23.38 5.41 31.29
C THR A 180 22.47 5.61 32.49
N ASN A 181 21.64 4.61 32.83
CA ASN A 181 20.99 4.53 34.12
C ASN A 181 21.94 3.93 35.16
N GLU A 182 22.38 4.73 36.13
CA GLU A 182 23.36 4.36 37.17
C GLU A 182 22.73 3.70 38.41
N ALA A 183 21.42 3.41 38.40
CA ALA A 183 20.78 2.66 39.48
C ALA A 183 21.46 1.30 39.70
N THR A 184 21.45 0.82 40.95
CA THR A 184 22.00 -0.51 41.30
C THR A 184 20.93 -1.59 41.40
N VAL A 185 19.66 -1.19 41.32
CA VAL A 185 18.48 -2.06 41.36
C VAL A 185 17.60 -1.73 40.16
N GLU A 186 17.11 -2.78 39.50
CA GLU A 186 16.11 -2.73 38.42
C GLU A 186 15.00 -3.73 38.76
N ASP A 187 13.80 -3.44 38.26
CA ASP A 187 12.75 -4.44 38.16
C ASP A 187 12.85 -5.15 36.82
N VAL A 188 12.90 -6.47 36.90
CA VAL A 188 13.01 -7.39 35.77
C VAL A 188 11.94 -8.48 35.83
N THR A 189 11.02 -8.39 36.78
CA THR A 189 9.95 -9.37 36.98
C THR A 189 8.64 -8.79 36.48
N GLY A 190 7.91 -9.56 35.68
CA GLY A 190 6.55 -9.20 35.28
C GLY A 190 5.52 -9.56 36.35
N PRO A 191 4.24 -9.17 36.15
CA PRO A 191 3.17 -9.42 37.10
C PRO A 191 2.92 -10.90 37.34
N VAL A 192 2.70 -11.29 38.59
CA VAL A 192 2.34 -12.67 38.96
C VAL A 192 0.82 -12.84 38.96
N ILE A 193 0.35 -13.86 38.25
CA ILE A 193 -1.06 -14.30 38.29
C ILE A 193 -1.21 -15.36 39.38
N SER A 194 -1.96 -15.07 40.45
CA SER A 194 -2.10 -15.98 41.59
C SER A 194 -3.40 -16.78 41.59
N GLU A 195 -4.48 -16.19 41.09
CA GLU A 195 -5.81 -16.81 41.05
C GLU A 195 -6.58 -16.33 39.82
N TRP A 196 -7.46 -17.19 39.30
CA TRP A 196 -8.40 -16.84 38.24
C TRP A 196 -9.69 -17.63 38.39
N SER A 197 -10.77 -17.10 37.83
CA SER A 197 -12.04 -17.81 37.72
C SER A 197 -12.81 -17.38 36.48
N PHE A 198 -13.57 -18.34 35.93
CA PHE A 198 -14.54 -18.11 34.88
C PHE A 198 -15.95 -18.29 35.44
N SER A 199 -16.87 -17.44 35.04
CA SER A 199 -18.29 -17.55 35.37
C SER A 199 -19.14 -17.35 34.11
N PRO A 200 -20.11 -18.24 33.81
CA PRO A 200 -20.47 -19.44 34.57
C PRO A 200 -19.38 -20.54 34.51
N GLU A 201 -19.37 -21.46 35.47
CA GLU A 201 -18.47 -22.63 35.47
C GLU A 201 -18.77 -23.60 34.31
N GLU A 202 -20.04 -23.70 33.93
CA GLU A 202 -20.51 -24.52 32.83
C GLU A 202 -20.92 -23.59 31.68
N ILE A 203 -20.21 -23.70 30.56
CA ILE A 203 -20.45 -22.92 29.34
C ILE A 203 -20.95 -23.87 28.26
N ASP A 204 -22.13 -23.60 27.73
CA ASP A 204 -22.70 -24.32 26.60
C ASP A 204 -23.40 -23.33 25.65
N THR A 205 -22.81 -23.18 24.47
CA THR A 205 -23.30 -22.27 23.42
C THR A 205 -24.08 -22.98 22.32
N THR A 206 -24.56 -24.21 22.53
CA THR A 206 -25.35 -24.97 21.54
C THR A 206 -26.52 -24.13 21.01
N ASP A 207 -27.27 -23.50 21.92
CA ASP A 207 -28.53 -22.83 21.56
C ASP A 207 -28.63 -21.35 21.97
N ILE A 208 -27.64 -20.84 22.71
CA ILE A 208 -27.65 -19.48 23.27
C ILE A 208 -26.28 -18.82 23.23
N ASP A 209 -26.29 -17.49 23.18
CA ASP A 209 -25.13 -16.68 23.57
C ASP A 209 -24.89 -16.84 25.08
N VAL A 210 -23.64 -16.99 25.49
CA VAL A 210 -23.23 -17.08 26.90
C VAL A 210 -22.28 -15.92 27.21
N ASN A 211 -22.62 -15.09 28.19
CA ASN A 211 -21.70 -14.08 28.70
C ASN A 211 -20.75 -14.72 29.70
N VAL A 212 -19.47 -14.80 29.34
CA VAL A 212 -18.40 -15.33 30.17
C VAL A 212 -17.74 -14.16 30.89
N THR A 213 -17.60 -14.26 32.21
CA THR A 213 -16.85 -13.32 33.05
C THR A 213 -15.54 -13.97 33.46
N LEU A 214 -14.44 -13.23 33.31
CA LEU A 214 -13.10 -13.58 33.76
C LEU A 214 -12.71 -12.66 34.91
N GLU A 215 -12.41 -13.23 36.08
CA GLU A 215 -11.78 -12.53 37.20
C GLU A 215 -10.36 -13.06 37.36
N ILE A 216 -9.39 -12.16 37.51
CA ILE A 216 -7.98 -12.50 37.74
C ILE A 216 -7.46 -11.73 38.94
N THR A 217 -6.69 -12.41 39.79
CA THR A 217 -5.89 -11.80 40.86
C THR A 217 -4.44 -11.71 40.42
N LEU A 218 -3.94 -10.48 40.36
CA LEU A 218 -2.61 -10.13 39.90
C LEU A 218 -1.81 -9.57 41.08
N SER A 219 -0.49 -9.68 41.07
CA SER A 219 0.37 -8.95 42.00
C SER A 219 1.67 -8.60 41.31
N ASP A 220 2.16 -7.40 41.56
CA ASP A 220 3.43 -6.92 41.01
C ASP A 220 4.07 -5.98 42.03
N ASP A 221 5.41 -5.99 42.11
CA ASP A 221 6.14 -5.18 43.09
C ASP A 221 6.16 -3.68 42.71
N ASN A 222 5.92 -3.34 41.44
CA ASN A 222 5.93 -1.98 40.88
C ASN A 222 4.65 -1.58 40.11
N GLY A 223 3.60 -2.38 40.24
CA GLY A 223 2.26 -2.08 39.74
C GLY A 223 2.04 -2.48 38.28
N LEU A 224 0.78 -2.56 37.88
CA LEU A 224 0.37 -3.09 36.57
C LEU A 224 0.36 -2.01 35.48
N SER A 225 0.64 -2.39 34.24
CA SER A 225 0.38 -1.53 33.08
C SER A 225 -1.02 -1.78 32.54
N PHE A 226 -1.81 -0.71 32.44
CA PHE A 226 -3.13 -0.72 31.83
C PHE A 226 -3.14 0.08 30.53
N GLU A 227 -3.90 -0.39 29.55
CA GLU A 227 -4.30 0.39 28.39
C GLU A 227 -5.40 1.39 28.78
N LYS A 228 -5.58 2.44 27.96
CA LYS A 228 -6.63 3.45 28.20
C LYS A 228 -7.66 3.42 27.09
N ASP A 229 -8.93 3.30 27.46
CA ASP A 229 -10.04 3.42 26.51
C ASP A 229 -10.32 4.91 26.19
N LEU A 230 -11.24 5.18 25.26
CA LEU A 230 -11.58 6.54 24.80
C LEU A 230 -12.07 7.46 25.92
N ASP A 231 -12.61 6.90 27.00
CA ASP A 231 -13.04 7.61 28.21
C ASP A 231 -11.93 7.73 29.29
N ASN A 232 -10.70 7.31 28.96
CA ASN A 232 -9.55 7.16 29.86
C ASN A 232 -9.70 6.09 30.96
N SER A 233 -10.65 5.17 30.86
CA SER A 233 -10.69 4.00 31.75
C SER A 233 -9.50 3.07 31.48
N GLU A 234 -8.91 2.56 32.56
CA GLU A 234 -7.74 1.67 32.50
C GLU A 234 -8.18 0.20 32.43
N TYR A 235 -7.69 -0.54 31.43
CA TYR A 235 -8.03 -1.94 31.21
C TYR A 235 -6.85 -2.82 30.77
N LEU A 236 -6.98 -4.13 30.95
CA LEU A 236 -6.12 -5.17 30.37
C LEU A 236 -6.90 -5.91 29.29
N GLU A 237 -6.27 -6.23 28.17
CA GLU A 237 -6.88 -7.01 27.09
C GLU A 237 -6.30 -8.43 27.04
N ILE A 238 -7.17 -9.44 26.98
CA ILE A 238 -6.77 -10.85 26.82
C ILE A 238 -7.65 -11.51 25.77
N PHE A 239 -7.03 -12.24 24.86
CA PHE A 239 -7.69 -13.02 23.82
C PHE A 239 -7.61 -14.52 24.11
N PHE A 240 -8.76 -15.19 24.10
CA PHE A 240 -8.88 -16.65 24.19
C PHE A 240 -9.23 -17.25 22.83
N TYR A 241 -8.68 -18.41 22.49
CA TYR A 241 -8.86 -19.12 21.23
C TYR A 241 -9.23 -20.59 21.49
N ALA A 242 -10.07 -21.18 20.64
CA ALA A 242 -10.41 -22.59 20.71
C ALA A 242 -9.23 -23.50 20.28
N GLU A 243 -8.90 -24.51 21.08
CA GLU A 243 -7.69 -25.36 20.90
C GLU A 243 -7.67 -26.16 19.60
N LYS A 244 -8.83 -26.49 19.03
CA LYS A 244 -8.93 -27.37 17.85
C LYS A 244 -8.71 -26.71 16.50
N ASP A 245 -8.44 -25.41 16.46
CA ASP A 245 -8.71 -24.63 15.27
C ASP A 245 -7.53 -23.70 14.96
N THR A 246 -6.61 -24.21 14.13
CA THR A 246 -5.32 -23.57 13.86
C THR A 246 -5.44 -22.59 12.69
N LYS A 247 -5.18 -21.32 12.99
CA LYS A 247 -4.88 -20.18 12.09
C LYS A 247 -6.04 -19.34 11.52
N GLU A 248 -7.29 -19.78 11.57
CA GLU A 248 -8.44 -18.99 11.09
C GLU A 248 -9.58 -18.83 12.12
N SER A 249 -9.39 -19.33 13.34
CA SER A 249 -10.40 -19.35 14.39
C SER A 249 -10.49 -18.03 15.16
N LYS A 250 -11.72 -17.60 15.46
CA LYS A 250 -11.97 -16.34 16.17
C LYS A 250 -11.59 -16.43 17.64
N SER A 251 -11.19 -15.27 18.15
CA SER A 251 -10.85 -15.07 19.55
C SER A 251 -12.03 -14.51 20.34
N LEU A 252 -12.14 -14.95 21.60
CA LEU A 252 -12.96 -14.30 22.60
C LEU A 252 -12.09 -13.25 23.31
N ARG A 253 -12.42 -11.98 23.12
CA ARG A 253 -11.69 -10.83 23.67
C ARG A 253 -12.30 -10.38 24.99
N PHE A 254 -11.49 -10.37 26.06
CA PHE A 254 -11.85 -9.78 27.35
C PHE A 254 -11.16 -8.44 27.53
N LYS A 255 -11.94 -7.40 27.85
CA LYS A 255 -11.44 -6.15 28.44
C LYS A 255 -11.66 -6.21 29.95
N LEU A 256 -10.58 -6.33 30.71
CA LEU A 256 -10.60 -6.45 32.17
C LEU A 256 -10.33 -5.10 32.83
N PHE A 257 -11.19 -4.68 33.74
CA PHE A 257 -11.07 -3.44 34.49
C PHE A 257 -10.76 -3.72 35.96
N GLU A 258 -10.18 -2.75 36.66
CA GLU A 258 -9.96 -2.87 38.11
C GLU A 258 -11.30 -3.08 38.85
N LYS A 259 -11.37 -4.15 39.65
CA LYS A 259 -12.53 -4.46 40.50
C LYS A 259 -12.31 -4.01 41.93
N SER A 260 -11.19 -4.45 42.53
CA SER A 260 -10.77 -4.02 43.86
C SER A 260 -9.34 -4.49 44.18
N GLY A 261 -8.48 -3.56 44.57
CA GLY A 261 -7.13 -3.89 45.03
C GLY A 261 -6.32 -4.51 43.91
N ASN A 262 -6.01 -5.80 44.00
CA ASN A 262 -5.19 -6.51 43.05
C ASN A 262 -6.00 -7.45 42.13
N LYS A 263 -7.31 -7.20 42.03
CA LYS A 263 -8.24 -7.97 41.20
C LYS A 263 -8.75 -7.17 40.01
N VAL A 264 -8.74 -7.81 38.85
CA VAL A 264 -9.30 -7.30 37.60
C VAL A 264 -10.43 -8.21 37.11
N GLU A 265 -11.43 -7.65 36.47
CA GLU A 265 -12.59 -8.38 35.96
C GLU A 265 -13.06 -7.81 34.62
N GLY A 266 -13.50 -8.69 33.73
CA GLY A 266 -14.20 -8.30 32.51
C GLY A 266 -15.09 -9.41 32.01
N SER A 267 -15.99 -9.07 31.10
CA SER A 267 -16.88 -10.05 30.49
C SER A 267 -16.89 -9.94 28.98
N ALA A 268 -17.01 -11.09 28.32
CA ALA A 268 -17.13 -11.23 26.89
C ALA A 268 -18.27 -12.19 26.56
N THR A 269 -19.01 -11.91 25.49
CA THR A 269 -20.10 -12.79 25.04
C THR A 269 -19.55 -13.82 24.06
N LEU A 270 -19.55 -15.09 24.45
CA LEU A 270 -19.31 -16.22 23.56
C LEU A 270 -20.63 -16.54 22.84
N LYS A 271 -20.61 -16.48 21.51
CA LYS A 271 -21.82 -16.55 20.69
C LYS A 271 -22.39 -17.95 20.58
N LYS A 272 -23.70 -18.05 20.37
CA LYS A 272 -24.35 -19.29 19.96
C LYS A 272 -23.57 -19.93 18.81
N TYR A 273 -23.41 -21.25 18.85
CA TYR A 273 -22.65 -22.05 17.89
C TYR A 273 -21.13 -21.85 17.89
N SER A 274 -20.56 -21.14 18.87
CA SER A 274 -19.11 -21.05 19.02
C SER A 274 -18.46 -22.44 19.14
N ALA A 275 -17.21 -22.56 18.69
CA ALA A 275 -16.44 -23.80 18.72
C ALA A 275 -16.46 -24.50 20.09
N SER A 276 -16.74 -25.80 20.07
CA SER A 276 -16.74 -26.67 21.25
C SER A 276 -15.31 -27.06 21.66
N GLY A 277 -15.10 -27.27 22.96
CA GLY A 277 -13.80 -27.66 23.53
C GLY A 277 -13.16 -26.55 24.37
N ASP A 278 -11.86 -26.70 24.63
CA ASP A 278 -11.10 -25.80 25.48
C ASP A 278 -10.76 -24.51 24.76
N TRP A 279 -10.94 -23.40 25.46
CA TRP A 279 -10.54 -22.05 25.06
C TRP A 279 -9.38 -21.61 25.95
N ARG A 280 -8.26 -21.24 25.33
CA ARG A 280 -7.01 -20.85 26.02
C ARG A 280 -6.49 -19.51 25.50
N PRO A 281 -5.71 -18.75 26.28
CA PRO A 281 -5.09 -17.55 25.76
C PRO A 281 -4.21 -17.83 24.54
N GLY A 282 -4.05 -16.83 23.68
CA GLY A 282 -3.07 -16.90 22.59
C GLY A 282 -1.66 -17.13 23.14
N THR A 283 -0.81 -17.84 22.37
CA THR A 283 0.57 -18.16 22.78
C THR A 283 1.43 -16.92 23.00
N ASP A 284 1.10 -15.82 22.33
CA ASP A 284 1.83 -14.56 22.41
C ASP A 284 1.13 -13.55 23.32
N ALA A 285 0.05 -13.96 23.99
CA ALA A 285 -0.63 -13.09 24.94
C ALA A 285 0.26 -12.90 26.19
N TYR A 286 0.31 -11.67 26.68
CA TYR A 286 1.01 -11.33 27.92
C TYR A 286 0.31 -10.20 28.66
N ILE A 287 0.59 -10.10 29.96
CA ILE A 287 0.34 -8.89 30.75
C ILE A 287 1.67 -8.27 31.12
N ALA A 288 1.72 -6.96 31.25
CA ALA A 288 2.94 -6.26 31.64
C ALA A 288 2.74 -5.42 32.90
N ASP A 289 3.82 -5.24 33.65
CA ASP A 289 3.88 -4.26 34.73
C ASP A 289 3.99 -2.83 34.18
N SER A 290 3.98 -1.82 35.05
CA SER A 290 4.08 -0.41 34.69
C SER A 290 5.43 -0.02 34.05
N LEU A 291 6.44 -0.89 34.18
CA LEU A 291 7.75 -0.74 33.58
C LEU A 291 7.82 -1.43 32.21
N GLY A 292 6.89 -2.32 31.89
CA GLY A 292 6.78 -3.10 30.67
C GLY A 292 7.37 -4.51 30.76
N ASN A 293 7.71 -5.01 31.95
CA ASN A 293 8.13 -6.40 32.12
C ASN A 293 6.91 -7.32 31.94
N PRO A 294 6.92 -8.28 31.01
CA PRO A 294 5.76 -9.11 30.74
C PRO A 294 5.76 -10.40 31.56
N THR A 295 4.56 -10.94 31.70
CA THR A 295 4.29 -12.35 32.05
C THR A 295 3.45 -12.93 30.92
N PHE A 296 3.99 -13.93 30.23
CA PHE A 296 3.30 -14.60 29.13
C PHE A 296 2.31 -15.63 29.67
N PHE A 297 1.16 -15.76 29.01
CA PHE A 297 0.12 -16.70 29.45
C PHE A 297 0.46 -18.16 29.13
N ASP A 298 1.39 -18.43 28.20
CA ASP A 298 1.84 -19.79 27.87
C ASP A 298 2.76 -20.41 28.94
N GLU A 299 3.35 -19.59 29.80
CA GLU A 299 4.09 -20.02 30.99
C GLU A 299 3.17 -20.44 32.16
N LEU A 300 1.86 -20.18 32.05
CA LEU A 300 0.88 -20.52 33.08
C LEU A 300 0.43 -21.98 32.97
N GLU A 301 -0.13 -22.49 34.08
CA GLU A 301 -0.72 -23.83 34.13
C GLU A 301 -1.80 -24.02 33.04
N PRO A 302 -1.94 -25.22 32.44
CA PRO A 302 -2.97 -25.52 31.44
C PRO A 302 -4.42 -25.25 31.90
N SER A 303 -4.63 -25.02 33.20
CA SER A 303 -5.91 -24.70 33.82
C SER A 303 -6.33 -23.24 33.69
N PHE A 304 -5.50 -22.34 33.14
CA PHE A 304 -5.95 -20.99 32.75
C PHE A 304 -6.74 -21.03 31.43
N ALA A 305 -7.88 -21.73 31.48
CA ALA A 305 -8.73 -22.06 30.36
C ALA A 305 -10.18 -22.25 30.83
N PHE A 306 -11.12 -22.20 29.90
CA PHE A 306 -12.49 -22.67 30.12
C PHE A 306 -12.90 -23.60 28.99
N THR A 307 -13.90 -24.45 29.22
CA THR A 307 -14.39 -25.39 28.21
C THR A 307 -15.80 -25.00 27.79
N ASN A 308 -16.03 -24.89 26.48
CA ASN A 308 -17.37 -24.80 25.90
C ASN A 308 -17.88 -26.20 25.56
N HIS A 309 -19.00 -26.60 26.16
CA HIS A 309 -19.60 -27.93 26.00
C HIS A 309 -20.63 -28.00 24.86
N ALA A 310 -20.61 -27.04 23.93
CA ALA A 310 -21.51 -27.02 22.78
C ALA A 310 -21.52 -28.36 22.04
N THR A 311 -22.72 -28.87 21.78
CA THR A 311 -22.94 -30.13 21.04
C THR A 311 -23.26 -29.89 19.57
N GLU A 312 -23.75 -28.70 19.24
CA GLU A 312 -23.82 -28.14 17.90
C GLU A 312 -22.99 -26.86 17.87
N TYR A 313 -22.09 -26.76 16.90
CA TYR A 313 -21.18 -25.64 16.74
C TYR A 313 -20.87 -25.45 15.26
N ASP A 314 -20.42 -24.25 14.91
CA ASP A 314 -20.07 -23.85 13.56
C ASP A 314 -18.63 -23.40 13.50
N ILE A 315 -17.88 -23.98 12.58
CA ILE A 315 -16.47 -23.68 12.30
C ILE A 315 -16.26 -23.42 10.80
N ALA A 316 -17.33 -23.43 10.01
CA ALA A 316 -17.25 -23.17 8.59
C ALA A 316 -17.50 -21.67 8.39
N PRO A 317 -16.63 -20.95 7.66
CA PRO A 317 -16.92 -19.57 7.30
C PRO A 317 -18.06 -19.50 6.26
N PRO A 318 -18.72 -18.33 6.11
CA PRO A 318 -19.70 -18.11 5.05
C PRO A 318 -19.11 -18.33 3.66
N VAL A 319 -19.97 -18.60 2.68
CA VAL A 319 -19.62 -18.72 1.27
C VAL A 319 -20.30 -17.61 0.47
N ILE A 320 -19.55 -16.92 -0.38
CA ILE A 320 -20.11 -15.98 -1.37
C ILE A 320 -20.31 -16.76 -2.68
N GLU A 321 -21.57 -17.00 -3.05
CA GLU A 321 -21.94 -17.76 -4.26
C GLU A 321 -21.93 -16.89 -5.52
N GLU A 322 -22.33 -15.63 -5.39
CA GLU A 322 -22.48 -14.68 -6.49
C GLU A 322 -22.05 -13.29 -6.03
N LEU A 323 -21.39 -12.54 -6.90
CA LEU A 323 -20.98 -11.16 -6.70
C LEU A 323 -21.24 -10.37 -7.97
N SER A 324 -21.82 -9.17 -7.84
CA SER A 324 -21.98 -8.22 -8.94
C SER A 324 -21.82 -6.78 -8.46
N LEU A 325 -21.43 -5.90 -9.37
CA LEU A 325 -21.17 -4.48 -9.12
C LEU A 325 -21.97 -3.63 -10.10
N SER A 326 -22.52 -2.51 -9.64
CA SER A 326 -23.21 -1.56 -10.50
C SER A 326 -23.20 -0.15 -9.92
N PRO A 327 -22.90 0.90 -10.71
CA PRO A 327 -22.42 0.82 -12.09
C PRO A 327 -20.96 0.35 -12.16
N THR A 328 -20.55 -0.28 -13.28
CA THR A 328 -19.13 -0.60 -13.53
C THR A 328 -18.39 0.50 -14.26
N HIS A 329 -19.12 1.46 -14.83
CA HIS A 329 -18.60 2.64 -15.49
C HIS A 329 -19.25 3.88 -14.87
N PHE A 330 -18.44 4.81 -14.39
CA PHE A 330 -18.93 6.00 -13.68
C PHE A 330 -18.02 7.21 -13.92
N ASN A 331 -18.42 8.39 -13.46
CA ASN A 331 -17.61 9.60 -13.55
C ASN A 331 -17.79 10.44 -12.29
N THR A 332 -16.68 10.80 -11.63
CA THR A 332 -16.68 11.54 -10.34
C THR A 332 -16.47 13.05 -10.48
N LYS A 333 -16.47 13.60 -11.69
CA LYS A 333 -16.25 15.04 -11.94
C LYS A 333 -17.35 15.91 -11.36
N ASP A 334 -18.59 15.50 -11.58
CA ASP A 334 -19.78 16.30 -11.23
C ASP A 334 -20.32 16.02 -9.81
N GLY A 335 -19.74 15.05 -9.10
CA GLY A 335 -20.12 14.67 -7.74
C GLY A 335 -19.61 13.29 -7.34
N PRO A 336 -19.84 12.89 -6.08
CA PRO A 336 -19.59 11.51 -5.65
C PRO A 336 -20.53 10.53 -6.38
N VAL A 337 -20.09 9.29 -6.55
CA VAL A 337 -20.88 8.21 -7.18
C VAL A 337 -21.01 7.02 -6.24
N GLU A 338 -22.22 6.50 -6.09
CA GLU A 338 -22.48 5.28 -5.33
C GLU A 338 -22.35 4.04 -6.24
N ILE A 339 -21.47 3.11 -5.86
CA ILE A 339 -21.31 1.78 -6.42
C ILE A 339 -22.04 0.79 -5.52
N THR A 340 -23.00 0.06 -6.08
CA THR A 340 -23.70 -1.01 -5.37
C THR A 340 -23.04 -2.35 -5.66
N ALA A 341 -22.51 -3.02 -4.64
CA ALA A 341 -22.12 -4.42 -4.70
C ALA A 341 -23.26 -5.29 -4.18
N THR A 342 -23.64 -6.31 -4.95
CA THR A 342 -24.68 -7.26 -4.59
C THR A 342 -24.06 -8.64 -4.45
N LEU A 343 -24.16 -9.22 -3.25
CA LEU A 343 -23.56 -10.50 -2.88
C LEU A 343 -24.65 -11.51 -2.55
N LYS A 344 -24.49 -12.76 -2.97
CA LYS A 344 -25.30 -13.88 -2.48
C LYS A 344 -24.46 -14.67 -1.50
N ILE A 345 -24.80 -14.62 -0.21
CA ILE A 345 -23.98 -15.18 0.85
C ILE A 345 -24.76 -16.25 1.58
N THR A 346 -24.21 -17.46 1.67
CA THR A 346 -24.80 -18.57 2.41
C THR A 346 -23.87 -19.03 3.53
N ASP A 347 -24.49 -19.59 4.57
CA ASP A 347 -23.79 -20.22 5.69
C ASP A 347 -24.59 -21.46 6.11
N ASN A 348 -23.91 -22.53 6.52
CA ASN A 348 -24.52 -23.84 6.71
C ASN A 348 -25.15 -24.05 8.10
N VAL A 349 -24.71 -23.36 9.15
CA VAL A 349 -25.17 -23.63 10.53
C VAL A 349 -25.61 -22.35 11.22
N SER A 350 -24.71 -21.39 11.42
CA SER A 350 -24.99 -20.23 12.25
C SER A 350 -25.69 -19.10 11.50
N GLY A 351 -25.67 -19.13 10.17
CA GLY A 351 -26.23 -18.10 9.31
C GLY A 351 -25.32 -16.87 9.23
N VAL A 352 -25.47 -16.09 8.16
CA VAL A 352 -24.65 -14.90 7.92
C VAL A 352 -25.01 -13.77 8.89
N GLN A 353 -24.00 -13.10 9.43
CA GLN A 353 -24.14 -11.92 10.29
C GLN A 353 -24.70 -10.74 9.49
N GLU A 354 -25.62 -9.95 10.05
CA GLU A 354 -26.24 -8.83 9.30
C GLU A 354 -25.64 -7.46 9.64
N THR A 355 -24.92 -7.33 10.76
CA THR A 355 -24.20 -6.10 11.14
C THR A 355 -22.79 -6.44 11.57
N VAL A 356 -21.79 -5.80 10.99
CA VAL A 356 -20.39 -5.93 11.44
C VAL A 356 -20.19 -5.02 12.65
N ASP A 357 -20.81 -5.36 13.79
CA ASP A 357 -20.62 -4.65 15.05
C ASP A 357 -19.28 -5.06 15.68
N LYS A 358 -18.17 -4.59 15.10
CA LYS A 358 -16.84 -4.65 15.73
C LYS A 358 -16.14 -3.30 15.64
N LEU A 359 -16.04 -2.68 16.82
CA LEU A 359 -15.14 -1.62 17.30
C LEU A 359 -14.05 -1.11 16.33
N GLY A 360 -14.44 -0.52 15.20
CA GLY A 360 -13.65 0.47 14.46
C GLY A 360 -12.71 -0.04 13.36
N GLU A 361 -12.55 -1.35 13.12
CA GLU A 361 -11.55 -1.85 12.16
C GLU A 361 -12.05 -2.82 11.08
N ASP A 362 -13.29 -3.31 11.16
CA ASP A 362 -13.78 -4.29 10.19
C ASP A 362 -14.53 -3.63 9.02
N TYR A 363 -14.03 -3.88 7.82
CA TYR A 363 -14.68 -3.54 6.56
C TYR A 363 -15.29 -4.81 5.95
N VAL A 364 -16.39 -4.67 5.22
CA VAL A 364 -16.96 -5.71 4.37
C VAL A 364 -16.26 -5.73 3.02
N LEU A 365 -16.04 -4.56 2.43
CA LEU A 365 -15.53 -4.43 1.06
C LEU A 365 -14.65 -3.20 0.93
N VAL A 366 -13.54 -3.35 0.22
CA VAL A 366 -12.64 -2.24 -0.13
C VAL A 366 -12.47 -2.18 -1.64
N ILE A 367 -12.64 -0.98 -2.20
CA ILE A 367 -12.36 -0.67 -3.60
C ILE A 367 -11.18 0.31 -3.63
N ASN A 368 -10.13 -0.04 -4.35
CA ASN A 368 -8.94 0.79 -4.53
C ASN A 368 -8.88 1.30 -5.97
N SER A 369 -8.33 2.51 -6.16
CA SER A 369 -7.81 2.89 -7.46
C SER A 369 -6.62 2.01 -7.81
N LEU A 370 -6.49 1.65 -9.08
CA LEU A 370 -5.32 0.91 -9.58
C LEU A 370 -4.04 1.75 -9.48
N ILE A 371 -4.19 3.07 -9.60
CA ILE A 371 -3.10 4.04 -9.53
C ILE A 371 -3.46 5.06 -8.46
N GLY A 372 -2.50 5.30 -7.57
CA GLY A 372 -2.58 6.20 -6.44
C GLY A 372 -3.33 5.65 -5.22
N GLU A 373 -3.30 6.41 -4.13
CA GLU A 373 -3.76 5.98 -2.80
C GLU A 373 -5.28 6.08 -2.55
N SER A 374 -6.09 6.34 -3.59
CA SER A 374 -7.53 6.49 -3.38
C SER A 374 -8.19 5.14 -3.06
N GLN A 375 -8.96 5.12 -1.98
CA GLN A 375 -9.70 3.95 -1.52
C GLN A 375 -11.10 4.34 -1.04
N ALA A 376 -12.05 3.43 -1.23
CA ALA A 376 -13.37 3.50 -0.64
C ALA A 376 -13.61 2.22 0.16
N LYS A 377 -13.81 2.37 1.47
CA LYS A 377 -14.08 1.27 2.41
C LYS A 377 -15.54 1.30 2.81
N PHE A 378 -16.10 0.12 3.06
CA PHE A 378 -17.46 0.02 3.56
C PHE A 378 -17.58 -1.04 4.65
N VAL A 379 -18.42 -0.76 5.65
CA VAL A 379 -18.44 -1.50 6.92
C VAL A 379 -19.77 -2.24 7.17
N ASP A 380 -20.78 -2.05 6.32
CA ASP A 380 -22.11 -2.63 6.54
C ASP A 380 -22.74 -3.16 5.25
N TYR A 381 -23.61 -4.16 5.35
CA TYR A 381 -24.43 -4.62 4.24
C TYR A 381 -25.87 -4.84 4.65
N GLN A 382 -26.79 -4.52 3.75
CA GLN A 382 -28.21 -4.73 3.98
C GLN A 382 -28.65 -6.07 3.41
N LYS A 383 -29.13 -6.96 4.27
CA LYS A 383 -29.78 -8.18 3.83
C LYS A 383 -31.06 -7.86 3.04
N LYS A 384 -31.21 -8.53 1.92
CA LYS A 384 -32.39 -8.55 1.05
C LYS A 384 -32.96 -9.97 1.04
N GLU A 385 -34.00 -10.19 0.25
CA GLU A 385 -34.61 -11.51 0.10
C GLU A 385 -33.62 -12.53 -0.51
N ASN A 386 -33.84 -13.82 -0.24
CA ASN A 386 -33.09 -14.94 -0.82
C ASN A 386 -31.57 -14.91 -0.57
N ASN A 387 -31.13 -14.54 0.64
CA ASN A 387 -29.70 -14.49 1.02
C ASN A 387 -28.86 -13.54 0.17
N MET A 388 -29.51 -12.54 -0.41
CA MET A 388 -28.83 -11.45 -1.10
C MET A 388 -28.47 -10.35 -0.11
N TYR A 389 -27.33 -9.72 -0.29
CA TYR A 389 -26.80 -8.65 0.54
C TYR A 389 -26.34 -7.51 -0.35
N GLU A 390 -26.64 -6.29 0.06
CA GLU A 390 -26.32 -5.07 -0.69
C GLU A 390 -25.33 -4.21 0.11
N VAL A 391 -24.20 -3.91 -0.50
CA VAL A 391 -23.18 -2.98 -0.02
C VAL A 391 -23.19 -1.75 -0.94
N LYS A 392 -23.20 -0.54 -0.39
CA LYS A 392 -23.19 0.70 -1.17
C LYS A 392 -21.91 1.47 -0.90
N VAL A 393 -20.98 1.46 -1.82
CA VAL A 393 -19.69 2.15 -1.69
C VAL A 393 -19.76 3.50 -2.37
N GLU A 394 -19.53 4.59 -1.65
CA GLU A 394 -19.42 5.93 -2.26
C GLU A 394 -17.98 6.18 -2.71
N ILE A 395 -17.79 6.45 -4.00
CA ILE A 395 -16.54 6.98 -4.55
C ILE A 395 -16.65 8.52 -4.53
N PRO A 396 -15.73 9.23 -3.84
CA PRO A 396 -15.85 10.68 -3.64
C PRO A 396 -15.70 11.46 -4.95
N GLN A 397 -16.19 12.71 -4.95
CA GLN A 397 -15.99 13.63 -6.07
C GLN A 397 -14.49 13.86 -6.31
N ASN A 398 -14.08 13.92 -7.57
CA ASN A 398 -12.68 14.07 -8.02
C ASN A 398 -11.75 12.92 -7.57
N ALA A 399 -12.29 11.73 -7.29
CA ALA A 399 -11.47 10.55 -7.05
C ALA A 399 -10.58 10.21 -8.26
N THR A 400 -9.50 9.47 -8.04
CA THR A 400 -8.52 9.16 -9.10
C THR A 400 -9.21 8.61 -10.36
N PRO A 401 -9.02 9.25 -11.53
CA PRO A 401 -9.55 8.75 -12.79
C PRO A 401 -8.88 7.43 -13.20
N GLY A 402 -9.58 6.60 -13.96
CA GLY A 402 -9.03 5.34 -14.48
C GLY A 402 -9.64 4.10 -13.85
N LEU A 403 -8.84 3.05 -13.73
CA LEU A 403 -9.27 1.73 -13.28
C LEU A 403 -9.31 1.66 -11.75
N TRP A 404 -10.35 1.03 -11.23
CA TRP A 404 -10.57 0.70 -9.83
C TRP A 404 -10.86 -0.79 -9.69
N TYR A 405 -10.54 -1.39 -8.56
CA TYR A 405 -10.76 -2.83 -8.35
C TYR A 405 -11.11 -3.11 -6.90
N ILE A 406 -11.79 -4.23 -6.65
CA ILE A 406 -12.01 -4.71 -5.28
C ILE A 406 -10.69 -5.28 -4.77
N SER A 407 -10.18 -4.73 -3.66
CA SER A 407 -8.93 -5.20 -3.05
C SER A 407 -9.15 -6.19 -1.93
N SER A 408 -10.32 -6.18 -1.29
CA SER A 408 -10.66 -7.17 -0.26
C SER A 408 -12.16 -7.24 -0.01
N ILE A 409 -12.64 -8.45 0.27
CA ILE A 409 -13.99 -8.72 0.78
C ILE A 409 -13.86 -9.55 2.06
N ARG A 410 -14.61 -9.18 3.11
CA ARG A 410 -14.78 -9.95 4.33
C ARG A 410 -16.25 -10.14 4.64
N VAL A 411 -16.63 -11.36 4.99
CA VAL A 411 -18.00 -11.69 5.43
C VAL A 411 -17.94 -12.62 6.63
N PHE A 412 -18.92 -12.47 7.53
CA PHE A 412 -18.96 -13.17 8.81
C PHE A 412 -20.27 -13.92 8.99
N ASP A 413 -20.23 -15.02 9.74
CA ASP A 413 -21.43 -15.70 10.24
C ASP A 413 -21.75 -15.29 11.70
N ASN A 414 -22.85 -15.80 12.25
CA ASN A 414 -23.28 -15.51 13.63
C ASN A 414 -22.51 -16.29 14.71
N ALA A 415 -21.86 -17.41 14.36
CA ALA A 415 -20.93 -18.12 15.24
C ALA A 415 -19.57 -17.43 15.31
N ASP A 416 -19.44 -16.35 14.55
CA ASP A 416 -18.24 -15.61 14.46
C ASP A 416 -17.16 -16.48 13.74
N ASN A 417 -17.41 -16.99 12.52
CA ASN A 417 -16.39 -17.40 11.53
C ASN A 417 -16.28 -16.34 10.43
N MET A 418 -15.19 -16.35 9.63
CA MET A 418 -14.91 -15.32 8.63
C MET A 418 -14.42 -15.92 7.32
N LEU A 419 -15.03 -15.51 6.20
CA LEU A 419 -14.41 -15.64 4.88
C LEU A 419 -13.74 -14.31 4.55
N GLU A 420 -12.49 -14.40 4.09
CA GLU A 420 -11.78 -13.26 3.53
C GLU A 420 -11.22 -13.59 2.15
N ILE A 421 -11.51 -12.72 1.18
CA ILE A 421 -10.95 -12.76 -0.17
C ILE A 421 -10.06 -11.52 -0.30
N ARG A 422 -8.75 -11.70 -0.58
CA ARG A 422 -7.79 -10.60 -0.71
C ARG A 422 -7.18 -10.54 -2.10
N GLY A 423 -7.17 -9.34 -2.65
CA GLY A 423 -6.53 -9.02 -3.91
C GLY A 423 -7.22 -9.63 -5.13
N PHE A 424 -6.72 -9.22 -6.28
CA PHE A 424 -7.30 -9.54 -7.58
C PHE A 424 -7.26 -11.04 -7.89
N ARG A 425 -6.18 -11.74 -7.50
CA ARG A 425 -6.00 -13.17 -7.76
C ARG A 425 -7.11 -14.00 -7.14
N ASP A 426 -7.32 -13.86 -5.84
CA ASP A 426 -8.30 -14.67 -5.12
C ASP A 426 -9.72 -14.33 -5.61
N LEU A 427 -10.01 -13.06 -5.86
CA LEU A 427 -11.28 -12.63 -6.48
C LEU A 427 -11.52 -13.25 -7.85
N SER A 428 -10.51 -13.27 -8.73
CA SER A 428 -10.63 -13.85 -10.08
C SER A 428 -10.83 -15.36 -10.07
N LEU A 429 -10.23 -16.05 -9.09
CA LEU A 429 -10.38 -17.49 -8.90
C LEU A 429 -11.77 -17.83 -8.32
N THR A 430 -12.27 -17.00 -7.40
CA THR A 430 -13.62 -17.17 -6.83
C THR A 430 -14.71 -16.78 -7.83
N PHE A 431 -14.51 -15.71 -8.62
CA PHE A 431 -15.50 -15.16 -9.55
C PHE A 431 -14.88 -14.93 -10.94
N PRO A 432 -14.72 -15.98 -11.77
CA PRO A 432 -14.05 -15.88 -13.08
C PRO A 432 -14.80 -15.02 -14.10
N ASP A 433 -16.12 -14.87 -13.92
CA ASP A 433 -17.00 -14.10 -14.80
C ASP A 433 -17.24 -12.65 -14.32
N LEU A 434 -16.66 -12.25 -13.17
CA LEU A 434 -16.84 -10.91 -12.63
C LEU A 434 -16.05 -9.89 -13.46
N GLU A 435 -16.66 -8.73 -13.72
CA GLU A 435 -15.92 -7.56 -14.21
C GLU A 435 -15.04 -7.05 -13.05
N LEU A 436 -13.76 -7.43 -13.08
CA LEU A 436 -12.82 -7.18 -11.97
C LEU A 436 -12.42 -5.71 -11.83
N PHE A 437 -12.69 -4.90 -12.85
CA PHE A 437 -12.41 -3.48 -12.85
C PHE A 437 -13.69 -2.65 -12.92
N LEU A 438 -13.69 -1.56 -12.17
CA LEU A 438 -14.62 -0.46 -12.32
C LEU A 438 -13.88 0.70 -13.00
N ILE A 439 -14.57 1.45 -13.85
CA ILE A 439 -13.97 2.46 -14.69
C ILE A 439 -14.49 3.83 -14.28
N ASN A 440 -13.63 4.62 -13.63
CA ASN A 440 -13.85 6.05 -13.47
C ASN A 440 -13.45 6.76 -14.77
N GLN A 441 -14.45 7.17 -15.55
CA GLN A 441 -14.33 7.80 -16.86
C GLN A 441 -14.01 9.30 -16.80
N ASP A 442 -13.67 9.81 -15.62
CA ASP A 442 -13.19 11.18 -15.48
C ASP A 442 -11.92 11.41 -16.32
N LEU A 443 -11.72 12.65 -16.74
CA LEU A 443 -10.55 13.04 -17.54
C LEU A 443 -9.58 13.81 -16.66
N SER A 444 -8.28 13.53 -16.80
CA SER A 444 -7.23 14.30 -16.12
C SER A 444 -6.33 15.00 -17.12
N ASP A 445 -5.83 16.18 -16.75
CA ASP A 445 -4.77 16.89 -17.47
C ASP A 445 -3.38 16.28 -17.19
N GLU A 446 -3.20 15.70 -16.00
CA GLU A 446 -1.97 15.05 -15.54
C GLU A 446 -2.31 13.86 -14.65
N VAL A 447 -1.65 12.72 -14.85
CA VAL A 447 -1.67 11.59 -13.94
C VAL A 447 -0.26 11.37 -13.42
N VAL A 448 -0.10 11.22 -12.11
CA VAL A 448 1.17 10.86 -11.48
C VAL A 448 1.12 9.40 -11.06
N ILE A 449 2.13 8.65 -11.46
CA ILE A 449 2.34 7.26 -11.04
C ILE A 449 3.00 7.31 -9.66
N GLU A 450 2.28 6.90 -8.62
CA GLU A 450 2.73 7.01 -7.22
C GLU A 450 3.65 5.86 -6.79
N ASP A 451 3.53 4.69 -7.44
CA ASP A 451 4.38 3.51 -7.25
C ASP A 451 4.68 2.86 -8.60
N ASP A 452 5.69 2.00 -8.68
CA ASP A 452 5.99 1.23 -9.90
C ASP A 452 4.72 0.51 -10.41
N TRP A 453 4.27 0.89 -11.61
CA TRP A 453 3.04 0.37 -12.22
C TRP A 453 3.36 -0.42 -13.48
N TYR A 454 2.76 -1.60 -13.59
CA TYR A 454 2.94 -2.50 -14.73
C TYR A 454 1.64 -2.67 -15.50
N ILE A 455 1.76 -2.66 -16.83
CA ILE A 455 0.72 -3.08 -17.76
C ILE A 455 1.31 -4.20 -18.59
N SER A 456 0.64 -5.33 -18.69
CA SER A 456 1.14 -6.49 -19.43
C SER A 456 0.06 -7.14 -20.28
N GLU A 457 0.48 -7.90 -21.28
CA GLU A 457 -0.40 -8.73 -22.11
C GLU A 457 0.14 -10.17 -22.12
N ASP A 458 -0.73 -11.13 -21.79
CA ASP A 458 -0.41 -12.56 -21.76
C ASP A 458 -0.95 -13.30 -22.98
N GLU A 459 -0.22 -14.34 -23.42
CA GLU A 459 -0.75 -15.29 -24.41
C GLU A 459 -1.68 -16.30 -23.73
N ASP A 460 -2.90 -16.41 -24.28
CA ASP A 460 -4.07 -17.19 -23.80
C ASP A 460 -3.73 -18.54 -23.12
N TYR A 461 -4.26 -18.75 -21.90
CA TYR A 461 -4.03 -19.95 -21.07
C TYR A 461 -4.77 -21.20 -21.57
N ASP A 462 -4.09 -22.35 -21.56
CA ASP A 462 -4.68 -23.69 -21.65
C ASP A 462 -4.86 -24.26 -20.24
N THR A 463 -6.11 -24.24 -19.73
CA THR A 463 -6.48 -24.69 -18.38
C THR A 463 -6.23 -26.17 -18.09
N THR A 464 -5.79 -26.95 -19.09
CA THR A 464 -5.59 -28.40 -18.96
C THR A 464 -4.16 -28.83 -18.64
N LYS A 465 -3.21 -27.88 -18.49
CA LYS A 465 -1.79 -28.15 -18.21
C LYS A 465 -1.39 -27.68 -16.80
N PRO A 466 -0.37 -28.31 -16.18
CA PRO A 466 0.17 -27.85 -14.89
C PRO A 466 0.66 -26.41 -15.02
N VAL A 467 0.41 -25.61 -13.97
CA VAL A 467 0.77 -24.19 -13.87
C VAL A 467 2.29 -24.05 -13.98
N THR A 468 2.78 -23.70 -15.15
CA THR A 468 4.09 -23.08 -15.34
C THR A 468 3.87 -21.58 -15.33
N ILE A 469 4.53 -20.87 -14.42
CA ILE A 469 4.56 -19.40 -14.43
C ILE A 469 5.31 -18.99 -15.69
N THR A 470 4.64 -18.26 -16.57
CA THR A 470 5.16 -17.86 -17.88
C THR A 470 4.96 -16.37 -18.00
N HIS A 471 6.01 -15.67 -18.44
CA HIS A 471 5.98 -14.22 -18.53
C HIS A 471 5.03 -13.70 -19.61
N PRO A 472 4.52 -12.47 -19.41
CA PRO A 472 3.69 -11.85 -20.42
C PRO A 472 4.45 -11.69 -21.73
N ALA A 473 3.71 -11.80 -22.83
CA ALA A 473 4.21 -11.60 -24.18
C ALA A 473 4.79 -10.18 -24.36
N MET A 474 4.28 -9.22 -23.59
CA MET A 474 4.86 -7.89 -23.39
C MET A 474 4.51 -7.32 -22.01
N SER A 475 5.39 -6.48 -21.46
CA SER A 475 5.10 -5.65 -20.30
C SER A 475 5.59 -4.22 -20.48
N VAL A 476 4.94 -3.30 -19.79
CA VAL A 476 5.25 -1.88 -19.76
C VAL A 476 5.32 -1.46 -18.30
N LYS A 477 6.47 -0.95 -17.88
CA LYS A 477 6.73 -0.48 -16.52
C LYS A 477 6.82 1.04 -16.47
N PHE A 478 5.91 1.66 -15.73
CA PHE A 478 5.99 3.04 -15.32
C PHE A 478 6.67 3.10 -13.97
N PHE A 479 7.80 3.79 -13.89
CA PHE A 479 8.49 3.98 -12.61
C PHE A 479 7.74 4.97 -11.72
N GLU A 480 7.89 4.81 -10.40
CA GLU A 480 7.43 5.80 -9.41
C GLU A 480 7.78 7.25 -9.81
N GLY A 481 6.80 8.14 -9.64
CA GLY A 481 6.86 9.55 -9.96
C GLY A 481 6.84 9.88 -11.46
N THR A 482 6.55 8.91 -12.34
CA THR A 482 6.29 9.18 -13.76
C THR A 482 5.01 9.99 -13.89
N LYS A 483 5.07 11.11 -14.62
CA LYS A 483 3.91 11.94 -14.93
C LYS A 483 3.48 11.69 -16.35
N ILE A 484 2.19 11.44 -16.56
CA ILE A 484 1.58 11.26 -17.87
C ILE A 484 0.76 12.51 -18.17
N THR A 485 1.05 13.16 -19.30
CA THR A 485 0.37 14.38 -19.76
C THR A 485 0.16 14.35 -21.26
N LYS A 486 -0.71 15.21 -21.80
CA LYS A 486 -0.81 15.41 -23.25
C LYS A 486 0.18 16.46 -23.71
N LYS A 487 0.93 16.19 -24.78
CA LYS A 487 1.90 17.11 -25.40
C LYS A 487 1.34 18.51 -25.69
N GLU A 488 0.12 18.57 -26.20
CA GLU A 488 -0.55 19.83 -26.57
C GLU A 488 -1.42 20.41 -25.44
N GLY A 489 -1.40 19.76 -24.26
CA GLY A 489 -2.28 20.06 -23.14
C GLY A 489 -3.71 19.53 -23.31
N GLY A 490 -4.51 19.70 -22.26
CA GLY A 490 -5.87 19.19 -22.13
C GLY A 490 -5.93 17.81 -21.48
N SER A 491 -7.14 17.27 -21.40
CA SER A 491 -7.42 16.10 -20.57
C SER A 491 -7.47 14.79 -21.35
N PHE A 492 -7.26 13.66 -20.66
CA PHE A 492 -7.37 12.29 -21.18
C PHE A 492 -7.95 11.34 -20.13
N ALA A 493 -8.53 10.24 -20.60
CA ALA A 493 -9.00 9.14 -19.78
C ALA A 493 -7.88 8.10 -19.58
N LEU A 494 -7.42 7.94 -18.34
CA LEU A 494 -6.31 7.05 -18.01
C LEU A 494 -6.61 5.56 -18.27
N TYR A 495 -7.87 5.13 -18.11
CA TYR A 495 -8.27 3.73 -18.35
C TYR A 495 -8.09 3.27 -19.81
N ARG A 496 -7.81 4.21 -20.73
CA ARG A 496 -7.49 3.91 -22.14
C ARG A 496 -6.01 3.62 -22.37
N MET A 497 -5.20 3.66 -21.32
CA MET A 497 -3.79 3.32 -21.36
C MET A 497 -3.62 1.80 -21.39
N LEU A 498 -3.86 1.21 -22.57
CA LEU A 498 -3.81 -0.25 -22.78
C LEU A 498 -2.66 -0.65 -23.67
N THR A 499 -2.23 -1.89 -23.56
CA THR A 499 -1.07 -2.42 -24.27
C THR A 499 -1.43 -3.63 -25.09
N LYS A 500 -0.87 -3.74 -26.30
CA LYS A 500 -1.12 -4.88 -27.17
C LYS A 500 0.05 -5.17 -28.11
N LYS A 501 0.38 -6.44 -28.30
CA LYS A 501 1.40 -6.97 -29.18
C LYS A 501 0.73 -7.68 -30.36
N TYR A 502 1.24 -7.38 -31.54
CA TYR A 502 0.87 -8.04 -32.77
C TYR A 502 2.09 -8.74 -33.33
N SER A 503 2.03 -10.06 -33.49
CA SER A 503 3.15 -10.85 -34.01
C SER A 503 2.97 -11.13 -35.49
N LEU A 504 4.01 -10.90 -36.30
CA LEU A 504 3.95 -11.17 -37.75
C LEU A 504 3.66 -12.64 -38.07
N ILE A 505 4.02 -13.57 -37.19
CA ILE A 505 3.77 -15.01 -37.38
C ILE A 505 2.26 -15.34 -37.43
N ASP A 506 1.43 -14.56 -36.73
CA ASP A 506 -0.02 -14.76 -36.68
C ASP A 506 -0.73 -14.19 -37.92
N HIS A 507 0.05 -13.64 -38.85
CA HIS A 507 -0.40 -12.93 -40.03
C HIS A 507 0.27 -13.45 -41.31
N SER A 508 -0.39 -13.30 -42.45
CA SER A 508 0.15 -13.82 -43.73
C SER A 508 1.37 -13.03 -44.21
N ASP A 509 1.33 -11.72 -43.95
CA ASP A 509 2.29 -10.71 -44.37
C ASP A 509 2.10 -9.40 -43.57
N LEU A 510 2.99 -8.43 -43.81
CA LEU A 510 2.96 -7.10 -43.21
C LEU A 510 1.63 -6.35 -43.43
N THR A 511 0.97 -6.52 -44.57
CA THR A 511 -0.29 -5.84 -44.86
C THR A 511 -1.39 -6.33 -43.94
N SER A 512 -1.48 -7.65 -43.74
CA SER A 512 -2.44 -8.25 -42.81
C SER A 512 -2.17 -7.89 -41.34
N LEU A 513 -0.90 -7.80 -40.93
CA LEU A 513 -0.48 -7.33 -39.60
C LEU A 513 -0.90 -5.87 -39.36
N LEU A 514 -0.55 -4.95 -40.27
CA LEU A 514 -0.93 -3.54 -40.18
C LEU A 514 -2.46 -3.37 -40.22
N SER A 515 -3.17 -4.21 -41.00
CA SER A 515 -4.64 -4.19 -41.02
C SER A 515 -5.22 -4.54 -39.65
N SER A 516 -4.68 -5.57 -38.98
CA SER A 516 -5.14 -5.96 -37.64
C SER A 516 -4.93 -4.85 -36.62
N ALA A 517 -3.72 -4.26 -36.59
CA ALA A 517 -3.42 -3.15 -35.69
C ALA A 517 -4.30 -1.91 -35.97
N ASN A 518 -4.57 -1.60 -37.25
CA ASN A 518 -5.47 -0.52 -37.63
C ASN A 518 -6.95 -0.79 -37.24
N THR A 519 -7.40 -2.04 -37.27
CA THR A 519 -8.76 -2.39 -36.82
C THR A 519 -8.94 -2.11 -35.34
N ASP A 520 -7.97 -2.51 -34.51
CA ASP A 520 -8.02 -2.23 -33.07
C ASP A 520 -7.92 -0.72 -32.77
N LEU A 521 -7.03 -0.01 -33.46
CA LEU A 521 -6.91 1.46 -33.36
C LEU A 521 -8.23 2.16 -33.72
N ALA A 522 -8.93 1.68 -34.76
CA ALA A 522 -10.23 2.21 -35.14
C ALA A 522 -11.32 1.90 -34.09
N GLY A 523 -11.18 0.83 -33.31
CA GLY A 523 -12.00 0.55 -32.14
C GLY A 523 -11.74 1.57 -31.03
N ASP A 524 -10.48 1.73 -30.61
CA ASP A 524 -10.10 2.68 -29.56
C ASP A 524 -10.60 4.11 -29.83
N LEU A 525 -10.49 4.54 -31.10
CA LEU A 525 -10.88 5.87 -31.54
C LEU A 525 -12.40 6.10 -31.56
N GLN A 526 -13.21 5.04 -31.67
CA GLN A 526 -14.66 5.15 -31.55
C GLN A 526 -15.09 5.47 -30.12
N ASP A 527 -14.38 4.91 -29.15
CA ASP A 527 -14.69 5.12 -27.75
C ASP A 527 -14.12 6.44 -27.23
N CYS A 528 -13.19 7.08 -27.93
CA CYS A 528 -12.54 8.32 -27.51
C CYS A 528 -13.54 9.46 -27.25
N ASN A 529 -13.43 10.11 -26.09
CA ASN A 529 -14.28 11.24 -25.76
C ASN A 529 -13.89 12.46 -26.62
N VAL A 530 -14.88 13.21 -27.09
CA VAL A 530 -14.69 14.42 -27.91
C VAL A 530 -13.77 15.44 -27.22
N GLU A 531 -13.80 15.52 -25.89
CA GLU A 531 -12.92 16.39 -25.09
C GLU A 531 -11.44 15.98 -25.17
N GLU A 532 -11.17 14.69 -25.38
CA GLU A 532 -9.82 14.16 -25.52
C GLU A 532 -9.20 14.48 -26.89
N LYS A 533 -10.00 14.86 -27.90
CA LYS A 533 -9.55 15.28 -29.23
C LYS A 533 -8.61 14.27 -29.91
N CYS A 534 -8.91 12.97 -29.81
CA CYS A 534 -8.10 11.94 -30.47
C CYS A 534 -7.99 12.19 -31.97
N ILE A 535 -6.78 12.00 -32.50
CA ILE A 535 -6.50 12.12 -33.93
C ILE A 535 -6.66 10.76 -34.59
N ASN A 536 -7.52 10.70 -35.62
CA ASN A 536 -7.59 9.53 -36.47
C ASN A 536 -6.26 9.34 -37.21
N SER A 537 -5.68 8.16 -37.08
CA SER A 537 -4.43 7.81 -37.73
C SER A 537 -4.54 6.40 -38.28
N GLN A 538 -3.81 6.14 -39.36
CA GLN A 538 -3.76 4.83 -39.98
C GLN A 538 -2.29 4.43 -40.14
N LEU A 539 -1.91 3.36 -39.46
CA LEU A 539 -0.60 2.74 -39.60
C LEU A 539 -0.40 2.32 -41.06
N ASN A 540 0.75 2.68 -41.61
CA ASN A 540 1.16 2.37 -42.97
C ASN A 540 2.62 1.88 -42.96
N SER A 541 3.20 1.57 -44.12
CA SER A 541 4.59 1.08 -44.23
C SER A 541 5.61 2.16 -44.59
N SER A 542 5.23 3.44 -44.60
CA SER A 542 6.11 4.56 -44.94
C SER A 542 7.29 4.64 -43.96
N ASN A 543 8.50 4.56 -44.48
CA ASN A 543 9.76 4.56 -43.72
C ASN A 543 9.90 3.45 -42.67
N LEU A 544 9.06 2.41 -42.75
CA LEU A 544 9.24 1.20 -41.95
C LEU A 544 10.44 0.41 -42.48
N GLN A 545 11.39 0.11 -41.61
CA GLN A 545 12.60 -0.61 -41.94
C GLN A 545 12.32 -2.11 -41.92
N GLY A 546 12.38 -2.74 -43.09
CA GLY A 546 12.20 -4.18 -43.26
C GLY A 546 10.80 -4.69 -42.87
N GLN A 547 10.70 -5.98 -42.55
CA GLN A 547 9.47 -6.60 -42.04
C GLN A 547 9.56 -6.73 -40.51
N PRO A 548 8.76 -5.99 -39.74
CA PRO A 548 8.78 -6.09 -38.28
C PRO A 548 8.33 -7.47 -37.83
N LEU A 549 8.99 -7.99 -36.80
CA LEU A 549 8.59 -9.22 -36.12
C LEU A 549 7.35 -8.99 -35.26
N HIS A 550 7.32 -7.83 -34.60
CA HIS A 550 6.20 -7.43 -33.76
C HIS A 550 5.86 -5.95 -33.98
N LEU A 551 4.58 -5.64 -33.88
CA LEU A 551 4.11 -4.30 -33.54
C LEU A 551 3.64 -4.31 -32.09
N VAL A 552 3.90 -3.23 -31.36
CA VAL A 552 3.43 -3.04 -30.00
C VAL A 552 2.68 -1.72 -29.94
N LYS A 553 1.49 -1.73 -29.37
CA LYS A 553 0.67 -0.56 -29.08
C LYS A 553 0.76 -0.26 -27.59
N MET A 554 0.89 1.01 -27.25
CA MET A 554 0.72 1.52 -25.89
C MET A 554 -0.19 2.75 -25.90
N GLY A 555 -1.29 2.67 -25.17
CA GLY A 555 -2.35 3.69 -25.14
C GLY A 555 -3.01 3.91 -26.50
N ILE A 556 -3.74 5.01 -26.59
CA ILE A 556 -4.29 5.51 -27.87
C ILE A 556 -3.28 6.45 -28.48
N ALA A 557 -2.63 6.01 -29.57
CA ALA A 557 -1.58 6.78 -30.25
C ALA A 557 -2.02 8.23 -30.58
N GLY A 558 -3.31 8.42 -30.93
CA GLY A 558 -3.89 9.73 -31.24
C GLY A 558 -3.98 10.74 -30.09
N LEU A 559 -3.69 10.35 -28.84
CA LEU A 559 -3.73 11.24 -27.67
C LEU A 559 -2.44 12.05 -27.45
N LYS A 560 -1.32 11.62 -28.06
CA LYS A 560 0.01 12.23 -27.88
C LYS A 560 0.40 12.37 -26.40
N LEU A 561 0.27 11.26 -25.66
CA LEU A 561 0.71 11.22 -24.26
C LEU A 561 2.25 11.28 -24.19
N GLU A 562 2.75 12.11 -23.29
CA GLU A 562 4.17 12.27 -22.95
C GLU A 562 4.39 11.90 -21.49
N PHE A 563 5.57 11.32 -21.24
CA PHE A 563 6.00 10.90 -19.91
C PHE A 563 7.12 11.79 -19.39
N SER A 564 7.12 12.12 -18.10
CA SER A 564 8.19 12.92 -17.50
C SER A 564 9.50 12.16 -17.31
N LYS A 565 9.47 10.82 -17.36
CA LYS A 565 10.61 9.91 -17.23
C LYS A 565 10.44 8.73 -18.21
N PRO A 566 11.52 8.02 -18.57
CA PRO A 566 11.42 6.87 -19.47
C PRO A 566 10.56 5.76 -18.86
N VAL A 567 9.60 5.27 -19.62
CA VAL A 567 8.78 4.08 -19.34
C VAL A 567 9.45 2.90 -20.03
N GLU A 568 9.64 1.78 -19.34
CA GLU A 568 10.31 0.60 -19.91
C GLU A 568 9.30 -0.32 -20.58
N ILE A 569 9.54 -0.68 -21.83
CA ILE A 569 8.81 -1.74 -22.53
C ILE A 569 9.71 -2.98 -22.61
N THR A 570 9.19 -4.11 -22.13
CA THR A 570 9.80 -5.43 -22.25
C THR A 570 8.98 -6.27 -23.23
N ILE A 571 9.63 -6.79 -24.27
CA ILE A 571 9.00 -7.71 -25.24
C ILE A 571 9.69 -9.06 -25.14
N ALA A 572 8.94 -10.09 -24.76
CA ALA A 572 9.43 -11.46 -24.77
C ALA A 572 9.63 -11.97 -26.20
N VAL A 573 10.74 -12.64 -26.45
CA VAL A 573 11.14 -13.14 -27.77
C VAL A 573 11.72 -14.55 -27.68
N ASP A 574 11.76 -15.24 -28.82
CA ASP A 574 12.32 -16.59 -28.87
C ASP A 574 13.84 -16.61 -28.61
N GLU A 575 14.31 -17.68 -27.95
CA GLU A 575 15.73 -17.92 -27.64
C GLU A 575 16.65 -17.83 -28.86
N LYS A 576 16.17 -18.17 -30.07
CA LYS A 576 17.01 -18.07 -31.29
C LYS A 576 17.44 -16.65 -31.62
N TYR A 577 16.77 -15.64 -31.06
CA TYR A 577 17.13 -14.24 -31.23
C TYR A 577 18.05 -13.71 -30.13
N LEU A 578 18.44 -14.54 -29.15
CA LEU A 578 19.36 -14.14 -28.08
C LEU A 578 20.66 -13.57 -28.66
N GLY A 579 21.08 -12.40 -28.15
CA GLY A 579 22.25 -11.65 -28.63
C GLY A 579 22.05 -10.90 -29.95
N ARG A 580 20.86 -10.95 -30.57
CA ARG A 580 20.51 -10.09 -31.70
C ARG A 580 20.06 -8.71 -31.22
N THR A 581 20.33 -7.69 -32.01
CA THR A 581 19.85 -6.33 -31.76
C THR A 581 18.62 -6.04 -32.62
N PHE A 582 17.52 -5.67 -31.97
CA PHE A 582 16.37 -5.13 -32.68
C PHE A 582 16.51 -3.61 -32.85
N ILE A 583 16.14 -3.12 -34.03
CA ILE A 583 15.79 -1.74 -34.27
C ILE A 583 14.36 -1.53 -33.81
N ILE A 584 14.15 -0.46 -33.04
CA ILE A 584 12.85 -0.03 -32.58
C ILE A 584 12.48 1.23 -33.34
N GLN A 585 11.37 1.20 -34.07
CA GLN A 585 10.80 2.41 -34.68
C GLN A 585 9.49 2.75 -34.03
N THR A 586 9.24 4.04 -33.84
CA THR A 586 7.95 4.58 -33.41
C THR A 586 7.18 5.12 -34.59
N PHE A 587 5.85 5.03 -34.57
CA PHE A 587 5.01 5.67 -35.58
C PHE A 587 4.73 7.13 -35.21
N ASP A 588 5.25 8.06 -36.02
CA ASP A 588 4.98 9.49 -35.89
C ASP A 588 3.68 9.83 -36.63
N ILE A 589 2.63 10.10 -35.86
CA ILE A 589 1.29 10.38 -36.39
C ILE A 589 1.24 11.68 -37.19
N GLU A 590 2.06 12.68 -36.85
CA GLU A 590 2.06 13.97 -37.55
C GLU A 590 2.70 13.87 -38.93
N LYS A 591 3.78 13.09 -39.01
CA LYS A 591 4.46 12.79 -40.28
C LYS A 591 3.81 11.64 -41.05
N ASN A 592 2.97 10.85 -40.37
CA ASN A 592 2.33 9.65 -40.90
C ASN A 592 3.36 8.63 -41.43
N GLU A 593 4.48 8.48 -40.72
CA GLU A 593 5.61 7.61 -41.10
C GLU A 593 6.29 7.02 -39.86
N TRP A 594 7.03 5.93 -40.06
CA TRP A 594 7.87 5.34 -39.01
C TRP A 594 9.20 6.08 -38.89
N VAL A 595 9.61 6.37 -37.65
CA VAL A 595 10.88 7.02 -37.33
C VAL A 595 11.68 6.17 -36.37
N ASN A 596 13.01 6.20 -36.50
CA ASN A 596 13.89 5.44 -35.62
C ASN A 596 13.77 5.98 -34.18
N GLU A 597 13.43 5.10 -33.24
CA GLU A 597 13.29 5.43 -31.81
C GLU A 597 14.58 5.07 -31.07
N THR A 598 14.93 3.79 -31.09
CA THR A 598 16.06 3.23 -30.33
C THR A 598 16.42 1.84 -30.86
N SER A 599 17.27 1.11 -30.14
CA SER A 599 17.55 -0.30 -30.37
C SER A 599 17.67 -1.02 -29.03
N CYS A 600 17.32 -2.31 -29.01
CA CYS A 600 17.52 -3.17 -27.85
C CYS A 600 18.32 -4.40 -28.27
N THR A 601 19.22 -4.88 -27.41
CA THR A 601 19.83 -6.20 -27.58
C THR A 601 19.02 -7.20 -26.79
N ILE A 602 18.76 -8.36 -27.39
CA ILE A 602 18.01 -9.42 -26.73
C ILE A 602 18.92 -10.14 -25.76
N GLU A 603 18.51 -10.14 -24.51
CA GLU A 603 19.27 -10.70 -23.40
C GLU A 603 18.33 -11.57 -22.55
N MET A 604 18.93 -12.43 -21.72
CA MET A 604 18.18 -13.13 -20.69
C MET A 604 17.79 -12.11 -19.64
N VAL A 605 16.49 -11.99 -19.41
CA VAL A 605 15.90 -11.06 -18.48
C VAL A 605 15.41 -11.83 -17.27
N GLU A 606 15.87 -11.40 -16.09
CA GLU A 606 15.34 -11.84 -14.82
C GLU A 606 13.98 -11.19 -14.55
N PRO A 607 13.01 -11.94 -14.03
CA PRO A 607 11.73 -11.39 -13.60
C PRO A 607 11.90 -10.45 -12.42
N GLU A 608 11.15 -9.35 -12.41
CA GLU A 608 11.22 -8.37 -11.31
C GLU A 608 10.35 -8.75 -10.09
N SER A 609 9.54 -9.82 -10.15
CA SER A 609 8.69 -10.23 -9.03
C SER A 609 8.63 -11.75 -8.80
N TYR A 610 8.55 -12.10 -7.51
CA TYR A 610 8.12 -13.40 -7.03
C TYR A 610 6.59 -13.37 -6.88
N GLU A 611 5.86 -14.32 -7.47
CA GLU A 611 4.43 -14.48 -7.16
C GLU A 611 4.23 -15.45 -6.00
N LYS A 612 3.39 -15.07 -5.02
CA LYS A 612 2.88 -16.00 -4.00
C LYS A 612 1.90 -16.98 -4.66
N GLY A 613 2.33 -18.21 -4.88
CA GLY A 613 1.50 -19.29 -5.39
C GLY A 613 0.66 -19.96 -4.30
N GLY A 614 -0.53 -19.43 -4.00
CA GLY A 614 -1.54 -20.11 -3.17
C GLY A 614 -1.11 -20.46 -1.73
N ASN A 615 -1.96 -21.21 -1.03
CA ASN A 615 -1.89 -21.47 0.43
C ASN A 615 -0.69 -22.32 0.91
N HIS A 616 0.37 -22.46 0.10
CA HIS A 616 1.60 -23.13 0.49
C HIS A 616 2.78 -22.19 0.22
N GLU A 617 3.70 -22.12 1.19
CA GLU A 617 4.94 -21.31 1.24
C GLU A 617 5.97 -21.64 0.13
N VAL A 618 5.54 -22.00 -1.08
CA VAL A 618 6.41 -22.25 -2.22
C VAL A 618 6.46 -20.99 -3.08
N TRP A 619 7.54 -20.24 -2.89
CA TRP A 619 7.96 -19.20 -3.83
C TRP A 619 8.36 -19.87 -5.14
N TYR A 620 7.63 -19.59 -6.22
CA TYR A 620 8.08 -19.97 -7.55
C TYR A 620 8.96 -18.83 -8.07
N GLU A 621 10.23 -19.12 -8.30
CA GLU A 621 11.11 -18.22 -9.06
C GLU A 621 10.77 -18.39 -10.54
N PRO A 622 10.26 -17.34 -11.22
CA PRO A 622 10.07 -17.42 -12.65
C PRO A 622 11.44 -17.59 -13.32
N ALA A 623 11.52 -18.40 -14.37
CA ALA A 623 12.79 -18.63 -15.05
C ALA A 623 13.17 -17.40 -15.90
N PRO A 624 14.47 -17.07 -15.99
CA PRO A 624 14.93 -16.03 -16.90
C PRO A 624 14.46 -16.32 -18.33
N PHE A 625 14.09 -15.29 -19.09
CA PHE A 625 13.58 -15.45 -20.46
C PHE A 625 14.24 -14.44 -21.41
N PRO A 626 14.42 -14.79 -22.70
CA PRO A 626 14.95 -13.84 -23.69
C PRO A 626 13.96 -12.71 -23.94
N ALA A 627 14.40 -11.46 -23.76
CA ALA A 627 13.57 -10.31 -24.01
C ALA A 627 14.36 -9.12 -24.56
N CYS A 628 13.64 -8.24 -25.24
CA CYS A 628 14.09 -6.92 -25.67
C CYS A 628 13.51 -5.87 -24.70
N ARG A 629 14.38 -5.14 -24.00
CA ARG A 629 14.00 -4.02 -23.12
C ARG A 629 14.39 -2.68 -23.74
N PHE A 630 13.50 -1.70 -23.73
CA PHE A 630 13.79 -0.35 -24.18
C PHE A 630 12.91 0.70 -23.49
N GLY A 631 13.47 1.88 -23.25
CA GLY A 631 12.77 3.01 -22.64
C GLY A 631 12.15 3.95 -23.67
N VAL A 632 10.94 4.45 -23.40
CA VAL A 632 10.21 5.40 -24.24
C VAL A 632 9.63 6.56 -23.42
N MET A 633 9.40 7.70 -24.06
CA MET A 633 8.88 8.92 -23.41
C MET A 633 7.47 9.29 -23.87
N HIS A 634 6.83 8.45 -24.68
CA HIS A 634 5.53 8.70 -25.28
C HIS A 634 4.74 7.41 -25.52
N ALA A 635 3.42 7.55 -25.68
CA ALA A 635 2.51 6.45 -25.98
C ALA A 635 2.11 6.45 -27.46
N THR A 636 2.40 5.36 -28.18
CA THR A 636 2.06 5.17 -29.60
C THR A 636 2.26 3.69 -30.00
N HIS A 637 2.40 3.44 -31.31
CA HIS A 637 2.83 2.17 -31.86
C HIS A 637 4.35 2.12 -32.06
N PHE A 638 4.94 1.00 -31.68
CA PHE A 638 6.32 0.66 -31.87
C PHE A 638 6.42 -0.57 -32.78
N SER A 639 7.45 -0.64 -33.60
CA SER A 639 7.79 -1.81 -34.37
C SER A 639 9.15 -2.34 -33.93
N THR A 640 9.29 -3.66 -33.95
CA THR A 640 10.55 -4.33 -33.64
C THR A 640 11.02 -5.12 -34.85
N ASN A 641 12.25 -4.87 -35.31
CA ASN A 641 12.85 -5.61 -36.42
C ASN A 641 14.34 -5.90 -36.15
N ILE A 642 14.89 -6.97 -36.70
CA ILE A 642 16.31 -7.34 -36.53
C ILE A 642 17.21 -6.42 -37.37
N LEU A 643 18.22 -5.82 -36.73
CA LEU A 643 19.25 -5.04 -37.42
C LEU A 643 20.04 -5.92 -38.41
N GLY A 644 20.04 -5.55 -39.69
CA GLY A 644 20.86 -6.19 -40.74
C GLY A 644 20.22 -7.39 -41.45
N VAL A 645 18.93 -7.67 -41.23
CA VAL A 645 18.16 -8.63 -42.03
C VAL A 645 17.29 -7.85 -43.02
N GLU A 646 17.89 -7.44 -44.14
CA GLU A 646 17.12 -7.07 -45.32
C GLU A 646 16.68 -8.39 -45.98
N THR A 647 15.39 -8.69 -45.96
CA THR A 647 14.85 -9.93 -46.54
C THR A 647 15.12 -9.95 -48.05
N ASP A 648 16.10 -10.74 -48.49
CA ASP A 648 16.24 -11.14 -49.88
C ASP A 648 15.08 -12.11 -50.20
N GLU A 649 14.37 -11.92 -51.30
CA GLU A 649 13.09 -12.60 -51.67
C GLU A 649 13.19 -14.15 -51.80
N THR A 650 14.33 -14.76 -51.46
CA THR A 650 14.64 -16.17 -51.70
C THR A 650 14.96 -16.99 -50.44
N THR A 651 15.10 -16.38 -49.26
CA THR A 651 15.32 -17.13 -48.01
C THR A 651 14.05 -17.15 -47.16
N THR A 652 13.42 -18.32 -47.08
CA THR A 652 12.24 -18.64 -46.27
C THR A 652 12.50 -18.66 -44.76
N GLU A 653 13.35 -17.79 -44.22
CA GLU A 653 13.36 -17.56 -42.77
C GLU A 653 12.25 -16.57 -42.44
N LYS A 654 11.00 -17.07 -42.45
CA LYS A 654 9.93 -16.43 -41.70
C LYS A 654 10.34 -16.54 -40.23
N ALA A 655 10.70 -15.41 -39.66
CA ALA A 655 11.03 -15.25 -38.26
C ALA A 655 9.77 -15.50 -37.40
N GLY A 656 9.42 -16.77 -37.25
CA GLY A 656 8.30 -17.22 -36.43
C GLY A 656 8.69 -17.37 -34.96
N VAL A 657 7.76 -17.09 -34.05
CA VAL A 657 7.77 -17.55 -32.66
C VAL A 657 7.48 -19.06 -32.64
N PRO A 658 8.31 -19.93 -32.04
CA PRO A 658 7.92 -21.30 -31.72
C PRO A 658 6.81 -21.29 -30.68
N LYS A 659 5.90 -22.26 -30.76
CA LYS A 659 4.97 -22.59 -29.67
C LYS A 659 5.79 -23.03 -28.45
N THR A 660 6.24 -22.10 -27.62
CA THR A 660 6.63 -22.43 -26.25
C THR A 660 5.36 -22.91 -25.58
N GLY A 661 5.31 -24.20 -25.23
CA GLY A 661 4.14 -24.86 -24.66
C GLY A 661 3.93 -24.42 -23.22
N LEU A 662 3.49 -23.19 -23.04
CA LEU A 662 3.59 -22.44 -21.81
C LEU A 662 2.52 -21.35 -21.85
N GLY A 663 1.27 -21.75 -21.60
CA GLY A 663 0.15 -20.83 -21.47
C GLY A 663 0.22 -20.15 -20.11
N GLY A 664 -0.05 -18.84 -20.07
CA GLY A 664 0.04 -18.00 -18.89
C GLY A 664 -1.30 -17.45 -18.42
N SER A 665 -1.35 -17.07 -17.15
CA SER A 665 -2.49 -16.46 -16.48
C SER A 665 -2.43 -14.93 -16.47
N TYR A 666 -3.43 -14.32 -17.10
CA TYR A 666 -4.06 -13.01 -16.91
C TYR A 666 -3.31 -11.85 -16.24
N TRP A 667 -3.03 -10.81 -17.04
CA TRP A 667 -3.20 -9.39 -16.71
C TRP A 667 -3.62 -8.56 -17.96
N ALA A 668 -4.54 -7.61 -17.71
CA ALA A 668 -5.05 -6.49 -18.51
C ALA A 668 -5.88 -6.64 -19.82
N ASP A 669 -5.68 -7.59 -20.75
CA ASP A 669 -6.27 -7.38 -22.12
C ASP A 669 -7.62 -8.08 -22.44
N ARG A 670 -8.21 -8.85 -21.51
CA ARG A 670 -9.50 -9.54 -21.76
C ARG A 670 -10.75 -8.84 -21.25
N TYR A 671 -10.63 -7.84 -20.38
CA TYR A 671 -11.78 -7.28 -19.64
C TYR A 671 -12.14 -5.84 -20.03
N LEU A 672 -11.58 -5.33 -21.14
CA LEU A 672 -11.86 -3.99 -21.68
C LEU A 672 -12.50 -4.04 -23.08
N LYS A 673 -13.11 -5.17 -23.45
CA LYS A 673 -13.86 -5.34 -24.71
C LYS A 673 -15.35 -5.48 -24.49
#